data_AF-A0AAD4TB15-F1
#
_entry.id   AF-A0AAD4TB15-F1
#
_cell.length_a   1.000
_cell.length_b   1.000
_cell.length_c   1.000
_cell.angle_alpha   90.00
_cell.angle_beta   90.00
_cell.angle_gamma   90.00
#
_symmetry.space_group_name_H-M   'P 1'
#
loop_
_entity.id
_entity.type
_entity.pdbx_description
1 polymer ?
#
loop_
_entity_poly.entity_id
_entity_poly.type
_entity_poly.pdbx_seq_one_letter_code
_entity_poly.pdbx_strand_id
1 'polypeptide(L)'
;MTKSSRDIPEHLYPLLKRKLATRNDNSPVALELHWAFCYATLQKDFYIFELLIQKYLGPELRNAVCAFYLVLRALDTVEDDMNIPSDIKVPILENFHRHIYDGNLQFSAGKGHEKDLIDQFGHVSTALLELQKSYQEKIEETTKRMGGGMAKYVLKEVETVDDFNEYCHIVNGIVFQEMSKLFHSSNLANLSPDYLPNSMGLFLQKVHDITDFMEDMKEIPRPHIHWPRQIWSKYVDELEDLTYKKNSEKAVCCLNDMVTDALSHAEDCLEYISFLQDSTIFRPYAVLQIINFGTLALCYNNIEVFGGGVKLSLGLCAKIVEETKAISDVYGAFYDFSSMLKTKVDNNDPNATATLSRLEAIQEVCKNSGLLNERSLYLEGERYQVLRGGISLVEQQVDPFSLVSDELSLIGDRLRDMAAIDEVPKLSLAAEYFFELGVEGKRFRSTVLLLMASALNGSLPWSVPDVVTNISNDLRRRQQRMAEITEMIHVASLLHDDVLDDADTRRGVASVNYCMGNKLSVLAGDFLLSRACVALASLNNIEVVTLTATIIEHLVTGETIQMASTPEQRCSMDQYMKKTFYKTASLIANSCKAIALLADQSNEVAMVAYNYGRNLGLAFQLIDDILDFTGTSASLGKGSLSDIRHGIITAPILFAVEEFPQLREIIYRSFEDPVYVQLALDYLGKSSGIQRATELAIEHANLAASAIDSLPQSVDANVIKSRRALVDLTHIVITRTK
;
A
#
# COMPACT_ATOMS: atom_id res chain seq x y z
N MET A 1 -6.89 -26.05 3.76
CA MET A 1 -7.51 -24.79 4.17
C MET A 1 -6.51 -24.16 5.09
N THR A 2 -5.81 -23.20 4.52
CA THR A 2 -4.37 -23.03 4.64
C THR A 2 -4.10 -21.71 5.36
N LYS A 3 -3.17 -21.67 6.32
CA LYS A 3 -2.55 -20.43 6.81
C LYS A 3 -2.41 -19.39 5.72
N SER A 4 -3.01 -18.22 5.95
CA SER A 4 -2.69 -16.91 5.33
C SER A 4 -3.90 -16.01 5.50
N SER A 5 -3.86 -15.08 6.48
CA SER A 5 -4.74 -13.90 6.53
C SER A 5 -4.51 -12.97 7.71
N ARG A 6 -3.27 -12.54 7.99
CA ARG A 6 -3.11 -11.36 8.85
C ARG A 6 -3.16 -10.09 8.02
N ASP A 7 -4.20 -9.32 8.33
CA ASP A 7 -4.55 -7.94 7.96
C ASP A 7 -5.00 -7.65 6.52
N ILE A 8 -6.29 -7.92 6.28
CA ILE A 8 -7.10 -7.17 5.30
C ILE A 8 -7.76 -6.01 6.06
N PRO A 9 -7.50 -4.73 5.70
CA PRO A 9 -8.01 -3.59 6.47
C PRO A 9 -9.55 -3.59 6.57
N GLU A 10 -10.06 -3.39 7.80
CA GLU A 10 -11.50 -3.31 8.13
C GLU A 10 -12.28 -2.23 7.36
N HIS A 11 -11.60 -1.38 6.58
CA HIS A 11 -12.16 -0.31 5.76
C HIS A 11 -12.67 -0.76 4.37
N LEU A 12 -12.46 -2.03 3.97
CA LEU A 12 -12.83 -2.56 2.65
C LEU A 12 -14.33 -2.85 2.45
N TYR A 13 -15.11 -2.95 3.53
CA TYR A 13 -16.49 -3.43 3.51
C TYR A 13 -17.47 -2.59 2.65
N PRO A 14 -17.41 -1.24 2.60
CA PRO A 14 -18.40 -0.45 1.86
C PRO A 14 -18.19 -0.43 0.34
N LEU A 15 -16.93 -0.47 -0.13
CA LEU A 15 -16.57 -0.26 -1.55
C LEU A 15 -16.95 -1.45 -2.44
N LEU A 16 -16.78 -2.67 -1.94
CA LEU A 16 -17.11 -3.89 -2.67
C LEU A 16 -18.57 -4.31 -2.52
N LYS A 17 -19.21 -4.02 -1.37
CA LYS A 17 -20.68 -4.14 -1.20
C LYS A 17 -21.43 -3.23 -2.18
N ARG A 18 -20.93 -2.02 -2.44
CA ARG A 18 -21.56 -1.04 -3.35
C ARG A 18 -21.44 -1.40 -4.83
N LYS A 19 -20.37 -2.12 -5.23
CA LYS A 19 -20.18 -2.58 -6.62
C LYS A 19 -20.91 -3.89 -6.93
N LEU A 20 -21.05 -4.79 -5.96
CA LEU A 20 -21.68 -6.10 -6.15
C LEU A 20 -23.20 -6.11 -5.87
N ALA A 21 -23.75 -5.05 -5.28
CA ALA A 21 -25.19 -4.88 -5.04
C ALA A 21 -26.01 -4.51 -6.29
N THR A 22 -25.65 -5.02 -7.47
CA THR A 22 -26.55 -5.00 -8.63
C THR A 22 -27.05 -6.42 -8.91
N ARG A 23 -28.29 -6.65 -8.48
CA ARG A 23 -29.10 -7.89 -8.58
C ARG A 23 -28.74 -9.03 -7.63
N ASN A 24 -29.24 -8.94 -6.40
CA ASN A 24 -30.21 -9.94 -5.95
C ASN A 24 -31.12 -9.32 -4.88
N ASP A 25 -32.41 -9.35 -5.18
CA ASP A 25 -33.49 -8.94 -4.31
C ASP A 25 -33.67 -10.06 -3.27
N ASN A 26 -33.15 -9.86 -2.06
CA ASN A 26 -33.54 -10.58 -0.85
C ASN A 26 -33.19 -9.70 0.35
N SER A 27 -34.23 -9.26 1.06
CA SER A 27 -34.14 -8.53 2.33
C SER A 27 -33.11 -9.16 3.28
N PRO A 28 -32.38 -8.38 4.10
CA PRO A 28 -31.51 -8.94 5.12
C PRO A 28 -32.37 -9.70 6.13
N VAL A 29 -32.39 -11.03 6.02
CA VAL A 29 -32.77 -11.90 7.13
C VAL A 29 -31.84 -11.50 8.27
N ALA A 30 -32.39 -11.22 9.45
CA ALA A 30 -31.58 -10.99 10.65
C ALA A 30 -30.67 -12.22 10.82
N LEU A 31 -29.38 -12.12 10.50
CA LEU A 31 -28.46 -13.22 10.71
C LEU A 31 -28.41 -13.46 12.22
N GLU A 32 -28.71 -14.69 12.61
CA GLU A 32 -28.49 -15.16 13.96
C GLU A 32 -27.02 -14.95 14.35
N LEU A 33 -26.77 -14.67 15.62
CA LEU A 33 -25.50 -14.14 16.12
C LEU A 33 -24.29 -15.02 15.68
N HIS A 34 -24.46 -16.34 15.66
CA HIS A 34 -23.41 -17.29 15.26
C HIS A 34 -23.07 -17.24 13.77
N TRP A 35 -24.05 -17.10 12.87
CA TRP A 35 -23.78 -16.94 11.44
C TRP A 35 -23.14 -15.59 11.14
N ALA A 36 -23.53 -14.53 11.85
CA ALA A 36 -22.88 -13.23 11.74
C ALA A 36 -21.39 -13.33 12.13
N PHE A 37 -21.09 -14.03 13.23
CA PHE A 37 -19.71 -14.32 13.64
C PHE A 37 -18.96 -15.15 12.58
N CYS A 38 -19.57 -16.22 12.07
CA CYS A 38 -18.93 -17.11 11.10
C CYS A 38 -18.53 -16.36 9.82
N TYR A 39 -19.46 -15.60 9.23
CA TYR A 39 -19.16 -14.84 8.02
C TYR A 39 -18.18 -13.69 8.27
N ALA A 40 -18.28 -12.99 9.40
CA ALA A 40 -17.30 -11.96 9.76
C ALA A 40 -15.89 -12.54 9.93
N THR A 41 -15.77 -13.73 10.52
CA THR A 41 -14.49 -14.41 10.70
C THR A 41 -13.92 -14.89 9.36
N LEU A 42 -14.74 -15.56 8.55
CA LEU A 42 -14.34 -15.96 7.19
C LEU A 42 -13.93 -14.76 6.33
N GLN A 43 -14.58 -13.61 6.50
CA GLN A 43 -14.26 -12.39 5.76
C GLN A 43 -12.88 -11.84 6.13
N LYS A 44 -12.52 -11.88 7.42
CA LYS A 44 -11.17 -11.51 7.89
C LYS A 44 -10.13 -12.47 7.30
N ASP A 45 -10.48 -13.76 7.25
CA ASP A 45 -9.51 -14.79 6.91
C ASP A 45 -9.36 -15.08 5.41
N PHE A 46 -10.41 -14.85 4.63
CA PHE A 46 -10.39 -15.19 3.21
C PHE A 46 -11.37 -14.35 2.43
N TYR A 47 -11.21 -13.04 2.51
CA TYR A 47 -12.11 -12.04 1.96
C TYR A 47 -12.60 -12.30 0.52
N ILE A 48 -11.69 -12.57 -0.43
CA ILE A 48 -12.06 -12.81 -1.83
C ILE A 48 -12.93 -14.07 -1.92
N PHE A 49 -12.59 -15.12 -1.18
CA PHE A 49 -13.38 -16.35 -1.15
C PHE A 49 -14.75 -16.15 -0.49
N GLU A 50 -14.82 -15.40 0.62
CA GLU A 50 -16.08 -15.02 1.27
C GLU A 50 -17.02 -14.33 0.27
N LEU A 51 -16.52 -13.32 -0.44
CA LEU A 51 -17.29 -12.62 -1.47
C LEU A 51 -17.77 -13.56 -2.58
N LEU A 52 -16.91 -14.48 -3.02
CA LEU A 52 -17.24 -15.43 -4.08
C LEU A 52 -18.35 -16.40 -3.63
N ILE A 53 -18.25 -16.94 -2.42
CA ILE A 53 -19.28 -17.86 -1.91
C ILE A 53 -20.59 -17.14 -1.60
N GLN A 54 -20.57 -15.89 -1.13
CA GLN A 54 -21.77 -15.08 -0.94
C GLN A 54 -22.48 -14.77 -2.25
N LYS A 55 -21.70 -14.46 -3.29
CA LYS A 55 -22.23 -14.03 -4.58
C LYS A 55 -22.79 -15.20 -5.38
N TYR A 56 -22.13 -16.35 -5.33
CA TYR A 56 -22.39 -17.44 -6.26
C TYR A 56 -23.06 -18.65 -5.63
N LEU A 57 -22.74 -19.03 -4.37
CA LEU A 57 -23.32 -20.23 -3.77
C LEU A 57 -24.72 -19.97 -3.19
N GLY A 58 -25.61 -20.95 -3.35
CA GLY A 58 -26.90 -20.96 -2.65
C GLY A 58 -26.74 -21.08 -1.13
N PRO A 59 -27.74 -20.66 -0.32
CA PRO A 59 -27.60 -20.50 1.12
C PRO A 59 -27.17 -21.79 1.84
N GLU A 60 -27.69 -22.95 1.44
CA GLU A 60 -27.35 -24.23 2.06
C GLU A 60 -25.86 -24.58 1.88
N LEU A 61 -25.39 -24.57 0.62
CA LEU A 61 -24.00 -24.89 0.30
C LEU A 61 -23.03 -23.81 0.81
N ARG A 62 -23.44 -22.54 0.76
CA ARG A 62 -22.67 -21.40 1.29
C ARG A 62 -22.44 -21.54 2.79
N ASN A 63 -23.48 -21.88 3.56
CA ASN A 63 -23.39 -22.09 5.00
C ASN A 63 -22.49 -23.30 5.31
N ALA A 64 -22.64 -24.40 4.56
CA ALA A 64 -21.80 -25.58 4.70
C ALA A 64 -20.32 -25.29 4.44
N VAL A 65 -20.00 -24.58 3.35
CA VAL A 65 -18.62 -24.19 3.00
C VAL A 65 -18.02 -23.25 4.04
N CYS A 66 -18.79 -22.31 4.57
CA CYS A 66 -18.33 -21.38 5.61
C CYS A 66 -17.99 -22.11 6.91
N ALA A 67 -18.88 -22.97 7.41
CA ALA A 67 -18.62 -23.75 8.62
C ALA A 67 -17.44 -24.73 8.41
N PHE A 68 -17.37 -25.39 7.25
CA PHE A 68 -16.26 -26.27 6.92
C PHE A 68 -14.92 -25.54 6.95
N TYR A 69 -14.86 -24.33 6.39
CA TYR A 69 -13.67 -23.48 6.46
C TYR A 69 -13.25 -23.17 7.89
N LEU A 70 -14.18 -22.70 8.72
CA LEU A 70 -13.85 -22.23 10.07
C LEU A 70 -13.44 -23.37 11.00
N VAL A 71 -14.04 -24.56 10.85
CA VAL A 71 -13.61 -25.77 11.59
C VAL A 71 -12.17 -26.12 11.22
N LEU A 72 -11.83 -26.12 9.93
CA LEU A 72 -10.48 -26.45 9.49
C LEU A 72 -9.46 -25.35 9.80
N ARG A 73 -9.85 -24.07 9.75
CA ARG A 73 -9.01 -22.94 10.16
C ARG A 73 -8.71 -22.97 11.67
N ALA A 74 -9.67 -23.38 12.49
CA ALA A 74 -9.43 -23.57 13.92
C ALA A 74 -8.46 -24.74 14.18
N LEU A 75 -8.55 -25.82 13.41
CA LEU A 75 -7.59 -26.93 13.45
C LEU A 75 -6.18 -26.47 13.06
N ASP A 76 -6.06 -25.75 11.94
CA ASP A 76 -4.83 -25.10 11.43
C ASP A 76 -4.19 -24.24 12.53
N THR A 77 -4.97 -23.33 13.14
CA THR A 77 -4.52 -22.47 14.24
C THR A 77 -3.86 -23.22 15.41
N VAL A 78 -4.34 -24.44 15.72
CA VAL A 78 -3.73 -25.29 16.76
C VAL A 78 -2.42 -25.91 16.29
N GLU A 79 -2.35 -26.38 15.06
CA GLU A 79 -1.10 -26.88 14.47
C GLU A 79 -0.03 -25.79 14.49
N ASP A 80 -0.44 -24.58 14.13
CA ASP A 80 0.41 -23.45 13.85
C ASP A 80 1.02 -22.79 15.08
N ASP A 81 0.36 -22.92 16.23
CA ASP A 81 0.79 -22.27 17.45
C ASP A 81 2.04 -22.94 18.03
N MET A 82 3.20 -22.38 17.71
CA MET A 82 4.50 -22.88 18.15
C MET A 82 4.71 -22.74 19.67
N ASN A 83 3.80 -22.10 20.41
CA ASN A 83 3.84 -22.06 21.88
C ASN A 83 3.25 -23.31 22.52
N ILE A 84 2.48 -24.12 21.78
CA ILE A 84 1.90 -25.36 22.30
C ILE A 84 2.94 -26.48 22.18
N PRO A 85 3.40 -27.08 23.31
CA PRO A 85 4.34 -28.20 23.28
C PRO A 85 3.82 -29.38 22.45
N SER A 86 4.70 -30.06 21.71
CA SER A 86 4.31 -31.15 20.80
C SER A 86 3.55 -32.29 21.49
N ASP A 87 3.89 -32.62 22.74
CA ASP A 87 3.23 -33.64 23.56
C ASP A 87 1.79 -33.26 23.96
N ILE A 88 1.48 -31.96 23.96
CA ILE A 88 0.13 -31.43 24.18
C ILE A 88 -0.60 -31.25 22.85
N LYS A 89 0.09 -30.74 21.82
CA LYS A 89 -0.46 -30.42 20.50
C LYS A 89 -0.97 -31.67 19.77
N VAL A 90 -0.17 -32.74 19.73
CA VAL A 90 -0.50 -33.96 18.98
C VAL A 90 -1.85 -34.57 19.42
N PRO A 91 -2.11 -34.80 20.73
CA PRO A 91 -3.42 -35.28 21.18
C PRO A 91 -4.57 -34.34 20.84
N ILE A 92 -4.36 -33.02 20.86
CA ILE A 92 -5.40 -32.05 20.48
C ILE A 92 -5.76 -32.21 19.01
N LEU A 93 -4.76 -32.23 18.11
CA LEU A 93 -4.97 -32.38 16.66
C LEU A 93 -5.69 -33.70 16.32
N GLU A 94 -5.23 -34.82 16.88
CA GLU A 94 -5.84 -36.14 16.63
C GLU A 94 -7.32 -36.22 17.08
N ASN A 95 -7.67 -35.52 18.16
CA ASN A 95 -9.00 -35.56 18.75
C ASN A 95 -9.87 -34.34 18.43
N PHE A 96 -9.37 -33.35 17.69
CA PHE A 96 -10.07 -32.09 17.42
C PHE A 96 -11.47 -32.31 16.82
N HIS A 97 -11.60 -33.28 15.92
CA HIS A 97 -12.88 -33.69 15.31
C HIS A 97 -13.97 -34.05 16.34
N ARG A 98 -13.61 -34.52 17.53
CA ARG A 98 -14.58 -34.84 18.61
C ARG A 98 -15.11 -33.60 19.32
N HIS A 99 -14.39 -32.50 19.21
CA HIS A 99 -14.67 -31.25 19.90
C HIS A 99 -15.34 -30.21 19.00
N ILE A 100 -15.51 -30.47 17.70
CA ILE A 100 -16.10 -29.51 16.77
C ILE A 100 -17.56 -29.13 17.12
N TYR A 101 -18.25 -29.97 17.87
CA TYR A 101 -19.61 -29.73 18.38
C TYR A 101 -19.65 -29.23 19.83
N ASP A 102 -18.50 -29.11 20.50
CA ASP A 102 -18.42 -28.65 21.89
C ASP A 102 -18.34 -27.12 21.94
N GLY A 103 -19.44 -26.50 22.41
CA GLY A 103 -19.52 -25.05 22.56
C GLY A 103 -18.61 -24.45 23.64
N ASN A 104 -17.93 -25.27 24.45
CA ASN A 104 -17.07 -24.85 25.56
C ASN A 104 -15.62 -25.32 25.40
N LEU A 105 -15.08 -25.29 24.18
CA LEU A 105 -13.67 -25.60 23.91
C LEU A 105 -12.74 -24.87 24.92
N GLN A 106 -11.93 -25.60 25.69
CA GLN A 106 -11.18 -25.03 26.84
C GLN A 106 -9.68 -24.77 26.58
N PHE A 107 -9.18 -24.86 25.34
CA PHE A 107 -7.78 -24.58 25.03
C PHE A 107 -7.62 -23.29 24.24
N SER A 108 -6.54 -22.55 24.50
CA SER A 108 -6.18 -21.32 23.82
C SER A 108 -5.09 -21.62 22.78
N ALA A 109 -5.28 -21.16 21.55
CA ALA A 109 -4.31 -21.24 20.47
C ALA A 109 -4.41 -19.98 19.58
N GLY A 110 -3.34 -19.66 18.88
CA GLY A 110 -3.31 -18.60 17.87
C GLY A 110 -3.03 -17.19 18.40
N LYS A 111 -2.97 -16.22 17.48
CA LYS A 111 -2.75 -14.78 17.78
C LYS A 111 -3.74 -13.94 16.96
N GLY A 112 -4.09 -12.74 17.46
CA GLY A 112 -5.00 -11.84 16.75
C GLY A 112 -6.38 -12.46 16.50
N HIS A 113 -6.90 -12.36 15.27
CA HIS A 113 -8.23 -12.87 14.91
C HIS A 113 -8.35 -14.40 14.94
N GLU A 114 -7.26 -15.15 14.73
CA GLU A 114 -7.25 -16.62 14.87
C GLU A 114 -7.54 -17.02 16.32
N LYS A 115 -7.02 -16.22 17.27
CA LYS A 115 -7.33 -16.40 18.69
C LYS A 115 -8.80 -16.10 18.96
N ASP A 116 -9.37 -15.06 18.33
CA ASP A 116 -10.81 -14.77 18.46
C ASP A 116 -11.68 -15.94 17.94
N LEU A 117 -11.26 -16.61 16.84
CA LEU A 117 -11.91 -17.80 16.31
C LEU A 117 -11.91 -18.95 17.33
N ILE A 118 -10.76 -19.22 17.96
CA ILE A 118 -10.64 -20.28 18.99
C ILE A 118 -11.46 -19.92 20.23
N ASP A 119 -11.31 -18.70 20.74
CA ASP A 119 -11.97 -18.23 21.97
C ASP A 119 -13.51 -18.18 21.81
N GLN A 120 -14.02 -17.95 20.59
CA GLN A 120 -15.45 -17.90 20.28
C GLN A 120 -15.93 -19.09 19.41
N PHE A 121 -15.19 -20.20 19.42
CA PHE A 121 -15.48 -21.36 18.57
C PHE A 121 -16.89 -21.95 18.77
N GLY A 122 -17.52 -21.71 19.93
CA GLY A 122 -18.90 -22.12 20.17
C GLY A 122 -19.92 -21.55 19.17
N HIS A 123 -19.65 -20.41 18.54
CA HIS A 123 -20.45 -19.91 17.42
C HIS A 123 -20.33 -20.81 16.19
N VAL A 124 -19.13 -21.29 15.87
CA VAL A 124 -18.89 -22.24 14.76
C VAL A 124 -19.55 -23.58 15.05
N SER A 125 -19.46 -24.09 16.28
CA SER A 125 -20.15 -25.32 16.69
C SER A 125 -21.68 -25.19 16.56
N THR A 126 -22.24 -24.04 16.92
CA THR A 126 -23.69 -23.77 16.76
C THR A 126 -24.08 -23.76 15.28
N ALA A 127 -23.31 -23.06 14.44
CA ALA A 127 -23.53 -23.04 12.99
C ALA A 127 -23.42 -24.42 12.34
N LEU A 128 -22.46 -25.24 12.79
CA LEU A 128 -22.25 -26.61 12.33
C LEU A 128 -23.45 -27.52 12.66
N LEU A 129 -24.03 -27.38 13.85
CA LEU A 129 -25.19 -28.16 14.30
C LEU A 129 -26.46 -27.90 13.48
N GLU A 130 -26.56 -26.74 12.83
CA GLU A 130 -27.70 -26.37 11.95
C GLU A 130 -27.58 -26.94 10.53
N LEU A 131 -26.40 -27.40 10.13
CA LEU A 131 -26.21 -28.02 8.81
C LEU A 131 -26.91 -29.38 8.73
N GLN A 132 -27.23 -29.82 7.50
CA GLN A 132 -27.68 -31.18 7.29
C GLN A 132 -26.64 -32.19 7.78
N LYS A 133 -27.12 -33.34 8.27
CA LYS A 133 -26.27 -34.37 8.90
C LYS A 133 -25.16 -34.87 7.98
N SER A 134 -25.43 -34.97 6.68
CA SER A 134 -24.46 -35.34 5.64
C SER A 134 -23.25 -34.38 5.58
N TYR A 135 -23.46 -33.06 5.71
CA TYR A 135 -22.37 -32.09 5.76
C TYR A 135 -21.59 -32.19 7.07
N GLN A 136 -22.28 -32.35 8.20
CA GLN A 136 -21.65 -32.51 9.51
C GLN A 136 -20.68 -33.71 9.51
N GLU A 137 -21.14 -34.88 9.07
CA GLU A 137 -20.34 -36.11 9.01
C GLU A 137 -19.11 -35.95 8.08
N LYS A 138 -19.27 -35.22 6.97
CA LYS A 138 -18.18 -34.93 6.04
C LYS A 138 -17.12 -34.01 6.63
N ILE A 139 -17.55 -32.96 7.32
CA ILE A 139 -16.66 -32.00 8.00
C ILE A 139 -15.90 -32.72 9.11
N GLU A 140 -16.58 -33.54 9.92
CA GLU A 140 -15.98 -34.31 10.99
C GLU A 140 -14.92 -35.30 10.48
N GLU A 141 -15.24 -36.10 9.46
CA GLU A 141 -14.30 -37.07 8.89
C GLU A 141 -13.10 -36.39 8.23
N THR A 142 -13.32 -35.25 7.55
CA THR A 142 -12.21 -34.47 6.97
C THR A 142 -11.32 -33.91 8.07
N THR A 143 -11.91 -33.32 9.11
CA THR A 143 -11.19 -32.78 10.27
C THR A 143 -10.36 -33.85 10.96
N LYS A 144 -10.89 -35.07 11.09
CA LYS A 144 -10.19 -36.22 11.66
C LYS A 144 -8.97 -36.63 10.82
N ARG A 145 -9.14 -36.73 9.50
CA ARG A 145 -8.04 -37.08 8.57
C ARG A 145 -6.96 -36.00 8.57
N MET A 146 -7.35 -34.73 8.53
CA MET A 146 -6.43 -33.59 8.58
C MET A 146 -5.67 -33.56 9.90
N GLY A 147 -6.37 -33.64 11.04
CA GLY A 147 -5.75 -33.57 12.36
C GLY A 147 -4.76 -34.71 12.63
N GLY A 148 -5.11 -35.94 12.21
CA GLY A 148 -4.17 -37.07 12.28
C GLY A 148 -2.95 -36.92 11.36
N GLY A 149 -3.13 -36.29 10.20
CA GLY A 149 -2.02 -36.01 9.28
C GLY A 149 -1.11 -34.86 9.76
N MET A 150 -1.68 -33.77 10.27
CA MET A 150 -0.92 -32.65 10.86
C MET A 150 -0.12 -33.13 12.07
N ALA A 151 -0.71 -33.98 12.93
CA ALA A 151 -0.01 -34.60 14.05
C ALA A 151 1.26 -35.37 13.64
N LYS A 152 1.27 -36.02 12.46
CA LYS A 152 2.45 -36.68 11.90
C LYS A 152 3.57 -35.67 11.60
N TYR A 153 3.24 -34.52 11.02
CA TYR A 153 4.23 -33.49 10.62
C TYR A 153 4.65 -32.55 11.76
N VAL A 154 3.90 -32.51 12.87
CA VAL A 154 4.40 -31.91 14.14
C VAL A 154 5.66 -32.61 14.64
N LEU A 155 5.84 -33.90 14.33
CA LEU A 155 6.96 -34.74 14.78
C LEU A 155 7.96 -35.08 13.66
N LYS A 156 7.68 -34.70 12.42
CA LYS A 156 8.45 -35.08 11.23
C LYS A 156 8.76 -33.85 10.39
N GLU A 157 10.03 -33.64 10.08
CA GLU A 157 10.46 -32.59 9.15
C GLU A 157 10.15 -32.95 7.70
N VAL A 158 9.94 -31.93 6.85
CA VAL A 158 9.71 -32.10 5.42
C VAL A 158 11.06 -32.27 4.71
N GLU A 159 11.44 -33.53 4.48
CA GLU A 159 12.75 -33.85 3.91
C GLU A 159 12.73 -33.88 2.38
N THR A 160 11.73 -34.54 1.79
CA THR A 160 11.62 -34.75 0.34
C THR A 160 10.47 -33.98 -0.28
N VAL A 161 10.49 -33.83 -1.61
CA VAL A 161 9.34 -33.30 -2.36
C VAL A 161 8.10 -34.18 -2.19
N ASP A 162 8.26 -35.49 -2.02
CA ASP A 162 7.15 -36.40 -1.71
C ASP A 162 6.58 -36.15 -0.32
N ASP A 163 7.42 -35.87 0.68
CA ASP A 163 6.96 -35.44 2.01
C ASP A 163 6.20 -34.13 1.93
N PHE A 164 6.67 -33.19 1.10
CA PHE A 164 6.01 -31.90 0.90
C PHE A 164 4.65 -32.05 0.19
N ASN A 165 4.58 -32.92 -0.82
CA ASN A 165 3.33 -33.27 -1.49
C ASN A 165 2.34 -33.96 -0.54
N GLU A 166 2.82 -34.87 0.33
CA GLU A 166 1.99 -35.52 1.35
C GLU A 166 1.49 -34.50 2.39
N TYR A 167 2.35 -33.59 2.86
CA TYR A 167 1.94 -32.50 3.75
C TYR A 167 0.85 -31.63 3.10
N CYS A 168 1.09 -31.14 1.88
CA CYS A 168 0.12 -30.35 1.11
C CYS A 168 -1.20 -31.11 0.87
N HIS A 169 -1.13 -32.42 0.65
CA HIS A 169 -2.32 -33.28 0.54
C HIS A 169 -3.12 -33.26 1.84
N ILE A 170 -2.46 -33.46 2.98
CA ILE A 170 -3.08 -33.47 4.30
C ILE A 170 -3.76 -32.13 4.58
N VAL A 171 -3.04 -31.02 4.46
CA VAL A 171 -3.55 -29.71 4.88
C VAL A 171 -4.56 -29.11 3.91
N ASN A 172 -4.56 -29.51 2.64
CA ASN A 172 -5.44 -28.91 1.64
C ASN A 172 -5.98 -29.86 0.56
N GLY A 173 -5.17 -30.80 0.05
CA GLY A 173 -5.60 -31.74 -0.98
C GLY A 173 -6.85 -32.55 -0.61
N ILE A 174 -6.93 -33.05 0.63
CA ILE A 174 -8.10 -33.77 1.15
C ILE A 174 -9.35 -32.90 1.06
N VAL A 175 -9.27 -31.62 1.44
CA VAL A 175 -10.42 -30.70 1.42
C VAL A 175 -10.98 -30.59 0.00
N PHE A 176 -10.12 -30.40 -1.00
CA PHE A 176 -10.56 -30.29 -2.39
C PHE A 176 -11.17 -31.60 -2.91
N GLN A 177 -10.62 -32.76 -2.55
CA GLN A 177 -11.20 -34.05 -2.89
C GLN A 177 -12.60 -34.23 -2.30
N GLU A 178 -12.77 -33.90 -1.02
CA GLU A 178 -14.04 -34.06 -0.32
C GLU A 178 -15.10 -33.06 -0.83
N MET A 179 -14.69 -31.84 -1.16
CA MET A 179 -15.54 -30.85 -1.84
C MET A 179 -15.93 -31.29 -3.26
N SER A 180 -15.02 -31.89 -4.02
CA SER A 180 -15.31 -32.42 -5.36
C SER A 180 -16.38 -33.52 -5.31
N LYS A 181 -16.24 -34.47 -4.37
CA LYS A 181 -17.25 -35.52 -4.12
C LYS A 181 -18.60 -34.92 -3.73
N LEU A 182 -18.58 -33.84 -2.94
CA LEU A 182 -19.80 -33.14 -2.54
C LEU A 182 -20.50 -32.52 -3.76
N PHE A 183 -19.77 -31.78 -4.59
CA PHE A 183 -20.31 -31.19 -5.81
C PHE A 183 -20.90 -32.23 -6.76
N HIS A 184 -20.23 -33.38 -6.90
CA HIS A 184 -20.76 -34.48 -7.68
C HIS A 184 -22.07 -35.04 -7.10
N SER A 185 -22.10 -35.30 -5.79
CA SER A 185 -23.30 -35.81 -5.11
C SER A 185 -24.50 -34.86 -5.18
N SER A 186 -24.24 -33.56 -5.29
CA SER A 186 -25.24 -32.50 -5.47
C SER A 186 -25.59 -32.22 -6.94
N ASN A 187 -25.07 -33.01 -7.90
CA ASN A 187 -25.22 -32.81 -9.35
C ASN A 187 -24.72 -31.44 -9.86
N LEU A 188 -23.75 -30.83 -9.18
CA LEU A 188 -23.15 -29.54 -9.56
C LEU A 188 -21.87 -29.71 -10.40
N ALA A 189 -21.24 -30.89 -10.35
CA ALA A 189 -20.03 -31.22 -11.10
C ALA A 189 -20.04 -32.66 -11.64
N ASN A 190 -19.27 -32.88 -12.70
CA ASN A 190 -18.97 -34.23 -13.17
C ASN A 190 -18.01 -34.94 -12.21
N LEU A 191 -18.03 -36.27 -12.23
CA LEU A 191 -17.06 -37.07 -11.50
C LEU A 191 -15.67 -36.93 -12.15
N SER A 192 -14.73 -36.35 -11.42
CA SER A 192 -13.32 -36.28 -11.79
C SER A 192 -12.51 -37.36 -11.05
N PRO A 193 -11.37 -37.82 -11.59
CA PRO A 193 -10.37 -38.58 -10.83
C PRO A 193 -9.91 -37.85 -9.57
N ASP A 194 -9.67 -38.57 -8.47
CA ASP A 194 -9.30 -37.99 -7.16
C ASP A 194 -7.97 -37.21 -7.14
N TYR A 195 -7.06 -37.46 -8.09
CA TYR A 195 -5.78 -36.75 -8.17
C TYR A 195 -5.93 -35.30 -8.66
N LEU A 196 -6.93 -35.00 -9.49
CA LEU A 196 -7.17 -33.66 -10.03
C LEU A 196 -7.55 -32.62 -8.95
N PRO A 197 -8.60 -32.84 -8.12
CA PRO A 197 -8.88 -31.94 -7.01
C PRO A 197 -7.75 -31.95 -5.97
N ASN A 198 -7.02 -33.05 -5.82
CA ASN A 198 -5.83 -33.05 -4.97
C ASN A 198 -4.78 -32.04 -5.48
N SER A 199 -4.43 -32.07 -6.76
CA SER A 199 -3.47 -31.15 -7.37
C SER A 199 -3.90 -29.68 -7.24
N MET A 200 -5.20 -29.38 -7.29
CA MET A 200 -5.74 -28.03 -6.98
C MET A 200 -5.41 -27.57 -5.56
N GLY A 201 -5.54 -28.49 -4.59
CA GLY A 201 -5.21 -28.23 -3.19
C GLY A 201 -3.71 -28.08 -2.97
N LEU A 202 -2.90 -28.94 -3.61
CA LEU A 202 -1.44 -28.88 -3.57
C LEU A 202 -0.93 -27.58 -4.17
N PHE A 203 -1.41 -27.19 -5.35
CA PHE A 203 -1.00 -25.95 -5.99
C PHE A 203 -1.25 -24.74 -5.10
N LEU A 204 -2.45 -24.65 -4.51
CA LEU A 204 -2.81 -23.57 -3.59
C LEU A 204 -1.88 -23.54 -2.36
N GLN A 205 -1.65 -24.69 -1.72
CA GLN A 205 -0.78 -24.76 -0.53
C GLN A 205 0.66 -24.38 -0.87
N LYS A 206 1.21 -24.90 -1.98
CA LYS A 206 2.59 -24.60 -2.37
C LYS A 206 2.79 -23.12 -2.70
N VAL A 207 1.82 -22.49 -3.35
CA VAL A 207 1.87 -21.03 -3.59
C VAL A 207 1.91 -20.27 -2.27
N HIS A 208 1.11 -20.66 -1.29
CA HIS A 208 1.11 -20.03 0.04
C HIS A 208 2.43 -20.24 0.78
N ASP A 209 2.95 -21.46 0.85
CA ASP A 209 4.24 -21.74 1.51
C ASP A 209 5.40 -20.97 0.85
N ILE A 210 5.29 -20.66 -0.45
CA ILE A 210 6.25 -19.80 -1.16
C ILE A 210 6.10 -18.33 -0.75
N THR A 211 4.87 -17.80 -0.70
CA THR A 211 4.64 -16.37 -0.42
C THR A 211 4.87 -15.99 1.04
N ASP A 212 4.60 -16.93 1.95
CA ASP A 212 4.58 -16.67 3.40
C ASP A 212 5.92 -17.05 4.07
N PHE A 213 6.94 -17.42 3.27
CA PHE A 213 8.29 -17.79 3.73
C PHE A 213 8.84 -16.88 4.85
N MET A 214 8.74 -15.56 4.68
CA MET A 214 9.26 -14.61 5.67
C MET A 214 8.42 -14.49 6.94
N GLU A 215 7.12 -14.76 6.85
CA GLU A 215 6.22 -14.78 8.01
C GLU A 215 6.50 -16.03 8.85
N ASP A 216 6.57 -17.18 8.17
CA ASP A 216 6.94 -18.49 8.72
C ASP A 216 8.32 -18.48 9.40
N MET A 217 9.29 -17.79 8.79
CA MET A 217 10.63 -17.58 9.35
C MET A 217 10.66 -16.72 10.61
N LYS A 218 9.69 -15.82 10.77
CA LYS A 218 9.62 -14.88 11.91
C LYS A 218 8.83 -15.42 13.09
N GLU A 219 8.21 -16.60 12.98
CA GLU A 219 7.45 -17.18 14.08
C GLU A 219 8.34 -17.49 15.29
N ILE A 220 7.79 -17.24 16.48
CA ILE A 220 8.44 -17.35 17.79
C ILE A 220 7.67 -18.39 18.60
N PRO A 221 8.35 -19.33 19.31
CA PRO A 221 9.78 -19.34 19.68
C PRO A 221 10.75 -19.90 18.64
N ARG A 222 10.26 -20.53 17.56
CA ARG A 222 11.08 -21.07 16.48
C ARG A 222 10.36 -20.91 15.14
N PRO A 223 11.11 -20.80 14.02
CA PRO A 223 10.55 -20.82 12.67
C PRO A 223 9.66 -22.05 12.46
N HIS A 224 8.64 -21.88 11.63
CA HIS A 224 7.73 -22.95 11.25
C HIS A 224 7.83 -23.15 9.74
N ILE A 225 8.50 -24.21 9.30
CA ILE A 225 9.05 -24.32 7.95
C ILE A 225 8.50 -25.56 7.24
N HIS A 226 8.01 -25.38 6.01
CA HIS A 226 7.52 -26.48 5.15
C HIS A 226 8.35 -26.71 3.88
N TRP A 227 9.31 -25.85 3.58
CA TRP A 227 10.15 -26.01 2.38
C TRP A 227 10.97 -27.31 2.48
N PRO A 228 10.91 -28.20 1.48
CA PRO A 228 11.57 -29.51 1.56
C PRO A 228 13.08 -29.39 1.56
N ARG A 229 13.75 -30.08 2.49
CA ARG A 229 15.23 -30.13 2.58
C ARG A 229 15.89 -30.47 1.25
N GLN A 230 15.32 -31.44 0.53
CA GLN A 230 15.75 -31.86 -0.79
C GLN A 230 15.91 -30.69 -1.79
N ILE A 231 15.12 -29.62 -1.67
CA ILE A 231 15.24 -28.43 -2.52
C ILE A 231 16.25 -27.45 -1.92
N TRP A 232 15.99 -26.94 -0.71
CA TRP A 232 16.76 -25.80 -0.20
C TRP A 232 18.21 -26.15 0.14
N SER A 233 18.50 -27.41 0.50
CA SER A 233 19.85 -27.84 0.84
C SER A 233 20.79 -27.93 -0.37
N LYS A 234 20.28 -27.74 -1.59
CA LYS A 234 21.11 -27.55 -2.80
C LYS A 234 21.81 -26.19 -2.81
N TYR A 235 21.28 -25.20 -2.08
CA TYR A 235 21.66 -23.80 -2.19
C TYR A 235 22.37 -23.28 -0.93
N VAL A 236 21.89 -23.69 0.25
CA VAL A 236 22.37 -23.26 1.58
C VAL A 236 22.46 -24.44 2.54
N ASP A 237 23.24 -24.28 3.61
CA ASP A 237 23.44 -25.35 4.61
C ASP A 237 22.28 -25.42 5.62
N GLU A 238 21.70 -24.26 5.97
CA GLU A 238 20.52 -24.09 6.82
C GLU A 238 19.49 -23.19 6.11
N LEU A 239 18.19 -23.42 6.27
CA LEU A 239 17.17 -22.69 5.50
C LEU A 239 17.17 -21.18 5.81
N GLU A 240 17.44 -20.79 7.06
CA GLU A 240 17.51 -19.39 7.51
C GLU A 240 18.55 -18.59 6.72
N ASP A 241 19.56 -19.26 6.14
CA ASP A 241 20.59 -18.59 5.37
C ASP A 241 20.04 -17.88 4.12
N LEU A 242 18.89 -18.30 3.61
CA LEU A 242 18.23 -17.63 2.48
C LEU A 242 17.79 -16.19 2.83
N THR A 243 17.63 -15.86 4.12
CA THR A 243 17.25 -14.52 4.57
C THR A 243 18.40 -13.50 4.52
N TYR A 244 19.66 -13.97 4.46
CA TYR A 244 20.81 -13.07 4.46
C TYR A 244 21.09 -12.52 3.06
N LYS A 245 21.27 -11.20 2.99
CA LYS A 245 21.61 -10.48 1.74
C LYS A 245 22.83 -11.05 0.98
N LYS A 246 23.80 -11.64 1.68
CA LYS A 246 24.97 -12.29 1.05
C LYS A 246 24.59 -13.52 0.19
N ASN A 247 23.43 -14.13 0.47
CA ASN A 247 22.92 -15.33 -0.18
C ASN A 247 21.80 -15.02 -1.18
N SER A 248 21.54 -13.75 -1.53
CA SER A 248 20.40 -13.36 -2.37
C SER A 248 20.32 -14.11 -3.71
N GLU A 249 21.45 -14.35 -4.39
CA GLU A 249 21.45 -15.14 -5.63
C GLU A 249 21.00 -16.59 -5.40
N LYS A 250 21.53 -17.24 -4.35
CA LYS A 250 21.15 -18.59 -3.94
C LYS A 250 19.68 -18.66 -3.50
N ALA A 251 19.21 -17.63 -2.81
CA ALA A 251 17.83 -17.49 -2.37
C ALA A 251 16.87 -17.46 -3.56
N VAL A 252 17.18 -16.67 -4.59
CA VAL A 252 16.39 -16.62 -5.82
C VAL A 252 16.42 -17.95 -6.59
N CYS A 253 17.57 -18.61 -6.70
CA CYS A 253 17.64 -19.93 -7.34
C CYS A 253 16.81 -20.99 -6.59
N CYS A 254 16.82 -20.95 -5.25
CA CYS A 254 15.99 -21.83 -4.42
C CYS A 254 14.50 -21.55 -4.60
N LEU A 255 14.12 -20.27 -4.61
CA LEU A 255 12.76 -19.83 -4.89
C LEU A 255 12.28 -20.31 -6.27
N ASN A 256 13.13 -20.22 -7.29
CA ASN A 256 12.80 -20.69 -8.64
C ASN A 256 12.58 -22.22 -8.70
N ASP A 257 13.30 -23.00 -7.90
CA ASP A 257 13.09 -24.45 -7.74
C ASP A 257 11.71 -24.73 -7.12
N MET A 258 11.38 -24.06 -6.00
CA MET A 258 10.06 -24.16 -5.34
C MET A 258 8.92 -23.78 -6.28
N VAL A 259 9.07 -22.68 -7.04
CA VAL A 259 8.07 -22.26 -8.03
C VAL A 259 7.92 -23.30 -9.14
N THR A 260 9.02 -23.89 -9.60
CA THR A 260 9.01 -24.92 -10.65
C THR A 260 8.31 -26.20 -10.18
N ASP A 261 8.51 -26.58 -8.92
CA ASP A 261 7.79 -27.68 -8.27
C ASP A 261 6.29 -27.38 -8.15
N ALA A 262 5.89 -26.16 -7.74
CA ALA A 262 4.49 -25.76 -7.71
C ALA A 262 3.83 -25.80 -9.10
N LEU A 263 4.52 -25.34 -10.15
CA LEU A 263 4.01 -25.36 -11.54
C LEU A 263 3.67 -26.77 -12.06
N SER A 264 4.18 -27.84 -11.43
CA SER A 264 3.84 -29.21 -11.82
C SER A 264 2.36 -29.56 -11.67
N HIS A 265 1.59 -28.79 -10.89
CA HIS A 265 0.16 -28.99 -10.64
C HIS A 265 -0.76 -28.16 -11.55
N ALA A 266 -0.21 -27.22 -12.33
CA ALA A 266 -1.03 -26.25 -13.05
C ALA A 266 -1.88 -26.88 -14.18
N GLU A 267 -1.37 -27.92 -14.84
CA GLU A 267 -2.10 -28.64 -15.90
C GLU A 267 -3.32 -29.39 -15.31
N ASP A 268 -3.11 -30.10 -14.19
CA ASP A 268 -4.18 -30.76 -13.45
C ASP A 268 -5.24 -29.77 -12.94
N CYS A 269 -4.83 -28.56 -12.55
CA CYS A 269 -5.76 -27.50 -12.15
C CYS A 269 -6.67 -27.09 -13.31
N LEU A 270 -6.09 -26.87 -14.50
CA LEU A 270 -6.86 -26.55 -15.71
C LEU A 270 -7.82 -27.69 -16.08
N GLU A 271 -7.36 -28.93 -15.99
CA GLU A 271 -8.18 -30.10 -16.25
C GLU A 271 -9.34 -30.18 -15.24
N TYR A 272 -9.08 -30.09 -13.94
CA TYR A 272 -10.12 -30.14 -12.92
C TYR A 272 -11.19 -29.06 -13.09
N ILE A 273 -10.79 -27.80 -13.32
CA ILE A 273 -11.74 -26.69 -13.47
C ILE A 273 -12.69 -26.94 -14.65
N SER A 274 -12.24 -27.66 -15.69
CA SER A 274 -13.10 -28.04 -16.83
C SER A 274 -14.23 -29.03 -16.47
N PHE A 275 -14.13 -29.76 -15.35
CA PHE A 275 -15.20 -30.64 -14.84
C PHE A 275 -16.31 -29.87 -14.09
N LEU A 276 -16.08 -28.60 -13.74
CA LEU A 276 -17.03 -27.76 -13.00
C LEU A 276 -18.06 -27.15 -13.95
N GLN A 277 -19.20 -27.83 -14.12
CA GLN A 277 -20.24 -27.42 -15.06
C GLN A 277 -21.13 -26.28 -14.52
N ASP A 278 -21.43 -26.31 -13.22
CA ASP A 278 -22.29 -25.30 -12.63
C ASP A 278 -21.50 -23.99 -12.38
N SER A 279 -22.00 -22.90 -12.97
CA SER A 279 -21.34 -21.59 -12.89
C SER A 279 -21.16 -21.06 -11.47
N THR A 280 -21.98 -21.52 -10.52
CA THR A 280 -21.94 -21.12 -9.10
C THR A 280 -20.74 -21.70 -8.37
N ILE A 281 -20.31 -22.92 -8.72
CA ILE A 281 -19.11 -23.55 -8.17
C ILE A 281 -17.89 -23.29 -9.04
N PHE A 282 -18.06 -23.16 -10.36
CA PHE A 282 -16.96 -22.92 -11.29
C PHE A 282 -16.23 -21.62 -10.94
N ARG A 283 -16.96 -20.50 -10.78
CA ARG A 283 -16.35 -19.18 -10.63
C ARG A 283 -15.49 -19.04 -9.38
N PRO A 284 -15.93 -19.44 -8.18
CA PRO A 284 -15.09 -19.37 -6.99
C PRO A 284 -13.76 -20.11 -7.15
N TYR A 285 -13.78 -21.30 -7.74
CA TYR A 285 -12.59 -22.15 -7.92
C TYR A 285 -11.70 -21.65 -9.06
N ALA A 286 -12.29 -21.21 -10.18
CA ALA A 286 -11.57 -20.63 -11.30
C ALA A 286 -10.80 -19.36 -10.90
N VAL A 287 -11.48 -18.41 -10.24
CA VAL A 287 -10.88 -17.15 -9.78
C VAL A 287 -9.73 -17.41 -8.81
N LEU A 288 -9.94 -18.31 -7.85
CA LEU A 288 -8.93 -18.67 -6.85
C LEU A 288 -7.65 -19.21 -7.52
N GLN A 289 -7.80 -20.09 -8.50
CA GLN A 289 -6.65 -20.68 -9.19
C GLN A 289 -5.93 -19.72 -10.12
N ILE A 290 -6.66 -18.81 -10.78
CA ILE A 290 -6.05 -17.72 -11.56
C ILE A 290 -5.21 -16.82 -10.64
N ILE A 291 -5.74 -16.46 -9.47
CA ILE A 291 -5.02 -15.63 -8.48
C ILE A 291 -3.75 -16.33 -8.00
N ASN A 292 -3.84 -17.63 -7.68
CA ASN A 292 -2.67 -18.41 -7.25
C ASN A 292 -1.60 -18.48 -8.34
N PHE A 293 -1.99 -18.76 -9.58
CA PHE A 293 -1.05 -18.82 -10.69
C PHE A 293 -0.40 -17.46 -10.97
N GLY A 294 -1.18 -16.37 -10.97
CA GLY A 294 -0.65 -15.03 -11.15
C GLY A 294 0.32 -14.62 -10.02
N THR A 295 0.01 -14.98 -8.77
CA THR A 295 0.89 -14.75 -7.61
C THR A 295 2.19 -15.53 -7.75
N LEU A 296 2.12 -16.79 -8.16
CA LEU A 296 3.29 -17.62 -8.43
C LEU A 296 4.19 -17.01 -9.52
N ALA A 297 3.58 -16.47 -10.57
CA ALA A 297 4.29 -15.77 -11.63
C ALA A 297 4.91 -14.43 -11.19
N LEU A 298 4.41 -13.79 -10.13
CA LEU A 298 5.06 -12.64 -9.49
C LEU A 298 6.24 -13.05 -8.60
N CYS A 299 6.17 -14.21 -7.96
CA CYS A 299 7.23 -14.74 -7.10
C CYS A 299 8.45 -15.22 -7.89
N TYR A 300 8.26 -15.76 -9.10
CA TYR A 300 9.36 -16.28 -9.89
C TYR A 300 10.43 -15.22 -10.19
N ASN A 301 11.69 -15.57 -9.91
CA ASN A 301 12.87 -14.72 -10.07
C ASN A 301 12.78 -13.37 -9.32
N ASN A 302 12.16 -13.36 -8.13
CA ASN A 302 11.89 -12.16 -7.36
C ASN A 302 12.43 -12.24 -5.92
N ILE A 303 13.50 -11.49 -5.64
CA ILE A 303 14.12 -11.44 -4.30
C ILE A 303 13.19 -10.86 -3.23
N GLU A 304 12.19 -10.07 -3.61
CA GLU A 304 11.25 -9.44 -2.67
C GLU A 304 10.38 -10.45 -1.91
N VAL A 305 10.30 -11.70 -2.36
CA VAL A 305 9.67 -12.79 -1.58
C VAL A 305 10.35 -12.93 -0.21
N PHE A 306 11.66 -12.71 -0.13
CA PHE A 306 12.44 -12.70 1.12
C PHE A 306 12.33 -11.37 1.89
N GLY A 307 11.58 -10.40 1.38
CA GLY A 307 11.12 -9.21 2.12
C GLY A 307 9.71 -9.37 2.70
N GLY A 308 8.92 -10.31 2.17
CA GLY A 308 7.51 -10.54 2.49
C GLY A 308 6.55 -9.72 1.62
N GLY A 309 5.29 -10.17 1.50
CA GLY A 309 4.20 -9.37 0.91
C GLY A 309 4.04 -9.41 -0.61
N VAL A 310 4.61 -10.40 -1.31
CA VAL A 310 4.39 -10.57 -2.76
C VAL A 310 3.00 -11.16 -3.02
N LYS A 311 2.04 -10.32 -3.42
CA LYS A 311 0.66 -10.72 -3.74
C LYS A 311 0.18 -9.97 -4.99
N LEU A 312 -0.81 -10.53 -5.70
CA LEU A 312 -1.49 -9.80 -6.79
C LEU A 312 -2.18 -8.55 -6.24
N SER A 313 -2.19 -7.47 -7.03
CA SER A 313 -2.88 -6.24 -6.64
C SER A 313 -4.39 -6.49 -6.53
N LEU A 314 -5.04 -5.86 -5.55
CA LEU A 314 -6.50 -5.98 -5.38
C LEU A 314 -7.27 -5.56 -6.63
N GLY A 315 -6.75 -4.62 -7.43
CA GLY A 315 -7.31 -4.21 -8.71
C GLY A 315 -7.31 -5.34 -9.74
N LEU A 316 -6.18 -6.04 -9.88
CA LEU A 316 -6.09 -7.21 -10.76
C LEU A 316 -6.95 -8.37 -10.24
N CYS A 317 -6.97 -8.61 -8.93
CA CYS A 317 -7.89 -9.59 -8.33
C CYS A 317 -9.36 -9.26 -8.61
N ALA A 318 -9.76 -7.99 -8.51
CA ALA A 318 -11.11 -7.54 -8.84
C ALA A 318 -11.43 -7.74 -10.34
N LYS A 319 -10.47 -7.43 -11.23
CA LYS A 319 -10.58 -7.70 -12.66
C LYS A 319 -10.76 -9.21 -12.93
N ILE A 320 -9.96 -10.06 -12.29
CA ILE A 320 -10.09 -11.52 -12.35
C ILE A 320 -11.49 -11.96 -11.89
N VAL A 321 -11.98 -11.47 -10.75
CA VAL A 321 -13.32 -11.79 -10.23
C VAL A 321 -14.45 -11.35 -11.19
N GLU A 322 -14.29 -10.22 -11.86
CA GLU A 322 -15.29 -9.63 -12.75
C GLU A 322 -15.32 -10.28 -14.15
N GLU A 323 -14.14 -10.54 -14.70
CA GLU A 323 -13.97 -11.04 -16.07
C GLU A 323 -14.05 -12.56 -16.16
N THR A 324 -13.70 -13.30 -15.11
CA THR A 324 -13.77 -14.77 -15.11
C THR A 324 -15.22 -15.23 -15.12
N LYS A 325 -15.73 -15.59 -16.31
CA LYS A 325 -17.12 -16.02 -16.51
C LYS A 325 -17.22 -17.43 -17.06
N ALA A 326 -16.21 -17.89 -17.80
CA ALA A 326 -16.16 -19.19 -18.45
C ALA A 326 -14.75 -19.78 -18.42
N ILE A 327 -14.63 -21.06 -18.81
CA ILE A 327 -13.35 -21.78 -18.86
C ILE A 327 -12.36 -21.15 -19.86
N SER A 328 -12.85 -20.49 -20.92
CA SER A 328 -12.01 -19.74 -21.87
C SER A 328 -11.20 -18.63 -21.18
N ASP A 329 -11.78 -17.98 -20.18
CA ASP A 329 -11.09 -16.96 -19.38
C ASP A 329 -9.97 -17.58 -18.53
N VAL A 330 -10.18 -18.79 -18.01
CA VAL A 330 -9.17 -19.51 -17.21
C VAL A 330 -7.97 -19.89 -18.06
N TYR A 331 -8.21 -20.50 -19.23
CA TYR A 331 -7.15 -20.80 -20.19
C TYR A 331 -6.44 -19.51 -20.66
N GLY A 332 -7.19 -18.43 -20.87
CA GLY A 332 -6.64 -17.12 -21.20
C GLY A 332 -5.67 -16.61 -20.14
N ALA A 333 -6.10 -16.62 -18.88
CA ALA A 333 -5.29 -16.17 -17.75
C ALA A 333 -4.04 -17.02 -17.52
N PHE A 334 -4.16 -18.35 -17.56
CA PHE A 334 -3.03 -19.27 -17.40
C PHE A 334 -2.03 -19.11 -18.54
N TYR A 335 -2.51 -18.91 -19.78
CA TYR A 335 -1.63 -18.61 -20.91
C TYR A 335 -0.89 -17.27 -20.74
N ASP A 336 -1.60 -16.25 -20.29
CA ASP A 336 -1.05 -14.91 -20.11
C ASP A 336 0.00 -14.88 -18.99
N PHE A 337 -0.33 -15.43 -17.81
CA PHE A 337 0.62 -15.49 -16.69
C PHE A 337 1.78 -16.45 -16.96
N SER A 338 1.57 -17.57 -17.67
CA SER A 338 2.68 -18.45 -18.06
C SER A 338 3.62 -17.74 -19.04
N SER A 339 3.08 -16.92 -19.95
CA SER A 339 3.88 -16.06 -20.83
C SER A 339 4.67 -15.02 -20.03
N MET A 340 4.05 -14.36 -19.05
CA MET A 340 4.74 -13.43 -18.15
C MET A 340 5.88 -14.13 -17.39
N LEU A 341 5.62 -15.30 -16.78
CA LEU A 341 6.63 -16.07 -16.06
C LEU A 341 7.79 -16.45 -16.99
N LYS A 342 7.47 -16.89 -18.22
CA LYS A 342 8.45 -17.27 -19.25
C LYS A 342 9.44 -16.15 -19.57
N THR A 343 8.99 -14.88 -19.56
CA THR A 343 9.89 -13.72 -19.80
C THR A 343 10.90 -13.46 -18.67
N LYS A 344 10.68 -14.02 -17.47
CA LYS A 344 11.53 -13.84 -16.29
C LYS A 344 12.56 -14.96 -16.12
N VAL A 345 12.50 -16.02 -16.93
CA VAL A 345 13.41 -17.16 -16.85
C VAL A 345 14.82 -16.74 -17.30
N ASP A 346 15.76 -16.75 -16.37
CA ASP A 346 17.19 -16.59 -16.67
C ASP A 346 17.74 -17.94 -17.14
N ASN A 347 18.40 -17.96 -18.30
CA ASN A 347 19.03 -19.17 -18.84
C ASN A 347 20.16 -19.71 -17.97
N ASN A 348 20.70 -18.91 -17.04
CA ASN A 348 21.70 -19.33 -16.08
C ASN A 348 21.10 -19.95 -14.81
N ASP A 349 19.78 -19.87 -14.62
CA ASP A 349 19.11 -20.50 -13.48
C ASP A 349 19.21 -22.04 -13.58
N PRO A 350 19.57 -22.76 -12.49
CA PRO A 350 19.70 -24.22 -12.51
C PRO A 350 18.43 -24.96 -12.94
N ASN A 351 17.24 -24.37 -12.74
CA ASN A 351 15.94 -24.94 -13.06
C ASN A 351 15.35 -24.40 -14.37
N ALA A 352 16.03 -23.50 -15.07
CA ALA A 352 15.52 -22.82 -16.27
C ALA A 352 14.88 -23.78 -17.29
N THR A 353 15.56 -24.89 -17.62
CA THR A 353 15.04 -25.88 -18.58
C THR A 353 13.77 -26.58 -18.07
N ALA A 354 13.73 -26.94 -16.79
CA ALA A 354 12.56 -27.56 -16.19
C ALA A 354 11.38 -26.57 -16.12
N THR A 355 11.63 -25.32 -15.70
CA THR A 355 10.60 -24.27 -15.67
C THR A 355 10.05 -24.02 -17.07
N LEU A 356 10.91 -23.84 -18.07
CA LEU A 356 10.48 -23.60 -19.45
C LEU A 356 9.64 -24.76 -19.99
N SER A 357 10.04 -26.01 -19.73
CA SER A 357 9.28 -27.18 -20.15
C SER A 357 7.88 -27.22 -19.52
N ARG A 358 7.75 -26.86 -18.23
CA ARG A 358 6.44 -26.78 -17.55
C ARG A 358 5.56 -25.68 -18.14
N LEU A 359 6.12 -24.49 -18.35
CA LEU A 359 5.39 -23.36 -18.94
C LEU A 359 4.93 -23.68 -20.36
N GLU A 360 5.76 -24.36 -21.15
CA GLU A 360 5.39 -24.80 -22.50
C GLU A 360 4.26 -25.81 -22.49
N ALA A 361 4.27 -26.76 -21.57
CA ALA A 361 3.18 -27.72 -21.41
C ALA A 361 1.86 -27.03 -21.04
N ILE A 362 1.88 -26.11 -20.06
CA ILE A 362 0.72 -25.28 -19.68
C ILE A 362 0.20 -24.47 -20.88
N GLN A 363 1.10 -23.80 -21.61
CA GLN A 363 0.73 -23.02 -22.79
C GLN A 363 0.13 -23.90 -23.89
N GLU A 364 0.63 -25.12 -24.07
CA GLU A 364 0.14 -26.08 -25.05
C GLU A 364 -1.25 -26.60 -24.69
N VAL A 365 -1.52 -26.91 -23.42
CA VAL A 365 -2.87 -27.21 -22.92
C VAL A 365 -3.83 -26.05 -23.22
N CYS A 366 -3.42 -24.81 -22.91
CA CYS A 366 -4.23 -23.63 -23.18
C CYS A 366 -4.51 -23.43 -24.67
N LYS A 367 -3.52 -23.62 -25.56
CA LYS A 367 -3.70 -23.53 -27.02
C LYS A 367 -4.61 -24.62 -27.56
N ASN A 368 -4.39 -25.86 -27.13
CA ASN A 368 -5.14 -27.03 -27.60
C ASN A 368 -6.59 -27.04 -27.12
N SER A 369 -6.94 -26.23 -26.12
CA SER A 369 -8.35 -25.97 -25.77
C SER A 369 -9.16 -25.39 -26.93
N GLY A 370 -8.52 -24.67 -27.87
CA GLY A 370 -9.19 -23.92 -28.94
C GLY A 370 -9.92 -22.65 -28.49
N LEU A 371 -9.89 -22.32 -27.19
CA LEU A 371 -10.69 -21.25 -26.59
C LEU A 371 -9.96 -19.90 -26.44
N LEU A 372 -8.67 -19.82 -26.80
CA LEU A 372 -7.87 -18.59 -26.65
C LEU A 372 -8.36 -17.42 -27.51
N ASN A 373 -9.13 -17.66 -28.57
CA ASN A 373 -9.71 -16.60 -29.41
C ASN A 373 -10.98 -15.98 -28.80
N GLU A 374 -11.53 -16.59 -27.74
CA GLU A 374 -12.75 -16.16 -27.05
C GLU A 374 -12.43 -15.61 -25.64
N ARG A 375 -11.15 -15.32 -25.36
CA ARG A 375 -10.66 -14.98 -24.03
C ARG A 375 -10.83 -13.50 -23.69
N SER A 376 -11.11 -13.23 -22.42
CA SER A 376 -10.82 -11.94 -21.81
C SER A 376 -9.30 -11.79 -21.62
N LEU A 377 -8.72 -10.64 -21.99
CA LEU A 377 -7.29 -10.38 -21.83
C LEU A 377 -7.03 -9.77 -20.45
N TYR A 378 -6.44 -10.58 -19.57
CA TYR A 378 -5.99 -10.10 -18.27
C TYR A 378 -4.76 -9.20 -18.44
N LEU A 379 -3.87 -9.57 -19.37
CA LEU A 379 -2.63 -8.88 -19.70
C LEU A 379 -2.70 -8.27 -21.11
N GLU A 380 -3.32 -7.10 -21.26
CA GLU A 380 -3.30 -6.33 -22.52
C GLU A 380 -2.16 -5.29 -22.46
N GLY A 381 -1.25 -5.30 -23.44
CA GLY A 381 -0.44 -4.13 -23.80
C GLY A 381 0.64 -3.62 -22.84
N GLU A 382 0.80 -4.18 -21.64
CA GLU A 382 1.83 -3.75 -20.68
C GLU A 382 3.05 -4.68 -20.68
N ARG A 383 4.23 -4.14 -20.99
CA ARG A 383 5.51 -4.78 -20.64
C ARG A 383 5.64 -4.77 -19.12
N TYR A 384 5.57 -5.94 -18.47
CA TYR A 384 5.83 -6.05 -17.04
C TYR A 384 7.31 -5.79 -16.74
N GLN A 385 7.57 -4.60 -16.21
CA GLN A 385 8.71 -4.35 -15.35
C GLN A 385 8.51 -5.09 -14.03
N VAL A 386 9.54 -5.82 -13.62
CA VAL A 386 9.80 -6.11 -12.20
C VAL A 386 9.68 -4.78 -11.43
N LEU A 387 8.96 -4.77 -10.32
CA LEU A 387 9.00 -3.69 -9.33
C LEU A 387 10.44 -3.58 -8.77
N ARG A 388 11.32 -2.94 -9.54
CA ARG A 388 12.20 -1.92 -8.98
C ARG A 388 11.44 -0.61 -9.14
N GLY A 389 11.60 0.30 -8.18
CA GLY A 389 11.25 1.70 -8.41
C GLY A 389 11.74 2.14 -9.79
N GLY A 390 10.82 2.71 -10.59
CA GLY A 390 11.13 3.20 -11.93
C GLY A 390 10.20 2.67 -13.02
N ILE A 391 9.12 3.40 -13.21
CA ILE A 391 8.33 3.52 -14.45
C ILE A 391 9.19 3.32 -15.72
N SER A 392 8.81 2.40 -16.59
CA SER A 392 9.12 2.43 -18.02
C SER A 392 7.94 1.86 -18.78
N LEU A 393 6.85 2.59 -18.63
CA LEU A 393 5.99 2.82 -19.75
C LEU A 393 6.68 3.88 -20.60
N VAL A 394 6.79 3.65 -21.90
CA VAL A 394 6.63 4.76 -22.83
C VAL A 394 5.12 5.04 -22.86
N GLU A 395 4.59 5.48 -21.72
CA GLU A 395 3.28 6.10 -21.58
C GLU A 395 3.53 7.58 -21.51
N GLN A 396 2.62 8.36 -22.08
CA GLN A 396 2.70 9.80 -22.02
C GLN A 396 2.86 10.22 -20.55
N GLN A 397 4.04 10.74 -20.21
CA GLN A 397 4.34 11.37 -18.95
C GLN A 397 3.37 12.55 -18.80
N VAL A 398 2.27 12.35 -18.08
CA VAL A 398 1.29 13.41 -17.88
C VAL A 398 1.81 14.29 -16.77
N ASP A 399 2.18 15.52 -17.12
CA ASP A 399 2.64 16.52 -16.18
C ASP A 399 1.61 16.71 -15.04
N PRO A 400 1.97 16.47 -13.76
CA PRO A 400 1.06 16.67 -12.62
C PRO A 400 0.42 18.05 -12.56
N PHE A 401 1.12 19.09 -13.04
CA PHE A 401 0.59 20.45 -13.07
C PHE A 401 -0.49 20.63 -14.16
N SER A 402 -0.39 19.90 -15.27
CA SER A 402 -1.37 19.94 -16.35
C SER A 402 -2.71 19.31 -15.98
N LEU A 403 -2.75 18.39 -15.00
CA LEU A 403 -3.97 17.71 -14.58
C LEU A 403 -4.96 18.61 -13.86
N VAL A 404 -4.46 19.69 -13.26
CA VAL A 404 -5.23 20.60 -12.40
C VAL A 404 -5.10 22.04 -12.88
N SER A 405 -4.59 22.27 -14.10
CA SER A 405 -4.29 23.61 -14.63
C SER A 405 -5.52 24.53 -14.67
N ASP A 406 -6.67 24.00 -15.09
CA ASP A 406 -7.94 24.75 -15.14
C ASP A 406 -8.36 25.21 -13.73
N GLU A 407 -8.28 24.31 -12.75
CA GLU A 407 -8.61 24.61 -11.36
C GLU A 407 -7.59 25.55 -10.71
N LEU A 408 -6.30 25.39 -11.05
CA LEU A 408 -5.26 26.32 -10.62
C LEU A 408 -5.57 27.72 -11.12
N SER A 409 -5.94 27.90 -12.40
CA SER A 409 -6.34 29.21 -12.93
C SER A 409 -7.45 29.84 -12.08
N LEU A 410 -8.50 29.07 -11.79
CA LEU A 410 -9.64 29.52 -10.99
C LEU A 410 -9.27 29.84 -9.53
N ILE A 411 -8.35 29.08 -8.92
CA ILE A 411 -7.81 29.39 -7.59
C ILE A 411 -7.03 30.70 -7.63
N GLY A 412 -6.30 30.95 -8.72
CA GLY A 412 -5.54 32.18 -8.91
C GLY A 412 -6.38 33.44 -8.93
N ASP A 413 -7.46 33.41 -9.73
CA ASP A 413 -8.42 34.51 -9.79
C ASP A 413 -9.03 34.76 -8.41
N ARG A 414 -9.44 33.70 -7.71
CA ARG A 414 -10.01 33.81 -6.37
C ARG A 414 -9.03 34.32 -5.32
N LEU A 415 -7.75 33.93 -5.38
CA LEU A 415 -6.71 34.44 -4.48
C LEU A 415 -6.51 35.95 -4.67
N ARG A 416 -6.48 36.43 -5.91
CA ARG A 416 -6.44 37.88 -6.21
C ARG A 416 -7.66 38.60 -5.66
N ASP A 417 -8.87 38.07 -5.91
CA ASP A 417 -10.10 38.65 -5.38
C ASP A 417 -10.12 38.71 -3.85
N MET A 418 -9.57 37.69 -3.18
CA MET A 418 -9.48 37.65 -1.72
C MET A 418 -8.44 38.62 -1.16
N ALA A 419 -7.32 38.79 -1.86
CA ALA A 419 -6.27 39.75 -1.51
C ALA A 419 -6.68 41.20 -1.76
N ALA A 420 -7.64 41.45 -2.66
CA ALA A 420 -8.11 42.78 -3.00
C ALA A 420 -8.91 43.46 -1.87
N ILE A 421 -8.69 44.77 -1.73
CA ILE A 421 -9.37 45.68 -0.80
C ILE A 421 -9.60 47.03 -1.46
N ASP A 422 -10.86 47.33 -1.82
CA ASP A 422 -11.21 48.61 -2.45
C ASP A 422 -10.96 49.82 -1.53
N GLU A 423 -11.12 49.63 -0.22
CA GLU A 423 -11.07 50.70 0.78
C GLU A 423 -9.63 51.14 1.12
N VAL A 424 -8.62 50.28 0.90
CA VAL A 424 -7.22 50.55 1.30
C VAL A 424 -6.24 50.14 0.18
N PRO A 425 -6.06 50.97 -0.87
CA PRO A 425 -5.31 50.59 -2.08
C PRO A 425 -3.85 50.17 -1.83
N LYS A 426 -3.17 50.80 -0.87
CA LYS A 426 -1.78 50.45 -0.52
C LYS A 426 -1.67 49.05 0.09
N LEU A 427 -2.65 48.66 0.91
CA LEU A 427 -2.68 47.34 1.51
C LEU A 427 -3.03 46.27 0.46
N SER A 428 -3.97 46.59 -0.43
CA SER A 428 -4.32 45.76 -1.60
C SER A 428 -3.09 45.44 -2.44
N LEU A 429 -2.33 46.46 -2.85
CA LEU A 429 -1.11 46.30 -3.64
C LEU A 429 -0.07 45.41 -2.96
N ALA A 430 0.12 45.57 -1.65
CA ALA A 430 1.06 44.76 -0.87
C ALA A 430 0.60 43.31 -0.70
N ALA A 431 -0.71 43.07 -0.54
CA ALA A 431 -1.29 41.73 -0.39
C ALA A 431 -1.39 40.97 -1.73
N GLU A 432 -1.63 41.68 -2.84
CA GLU A 432 -1.72 41.11 -4.19
C GLU A 432 -0.36 40.79 -4.82
N TYR A 433 0.73 41.35 -4.28
CA TYR A 433 2.06 41.32 -4.89
C TYR A 433 2.52 39.93 -5.37
N PHE A 434 2.27 38.88 -4.58
CA PHE A 434 2.67 37.51 -4.91
C PHE A 434 1.61 36.70 -5.67
N PHE A 435 0.46 37.30 -5.97
CA PHE A 435 -0.65 36.73 -6.76
C PHE A 435 -0.76 37.34 -8.17
N GLU A 436 0.09 38.31 -8.50
CA GLU A 436 0.22 38.87 -9.85
C GLU A 436 0.82 37.86 -10.84
N LEU A 437 0.32 37.89 -12.07
CA LEU A 437 0.79 37.06 -13.19
C LEU A 437 2.29 37.32 -13.45
N GLY A 438 3.09 36.26 -13.38
CA GLY A 438 4.54 36.30 -13.57
C GLY A 438 5.37 36.36 -12.28
N VAL A 439 4.74 36.68 -11.14
CA VAL A 439 5.35 36.62 -9.79
C VAL A 439 4.84 35.40 -9.01
N GLU A 440 3.65 34.94 -9.36
CA GLU A 440 3.07 33.70 -8.86
C GLU A 440 4.01 32.50 -9.12
N GLY A 441 4.35 31.77 -8.06
CA GLY A 441 5.16 30.55 -8.16
C GLY A 441 4.41 29.44 -8.90
N LYS A 442 5.04 28.27 -9.11
CA LYS A 442 4.41 27.10 -9.77
C LYS A 442 3.21 26.47 -9.01
N ARG A 443 2.67 27.16 -7.99
CA ARG A 443 1.52 26.76 -7.17
C ARG A 443 1.55 25.30 -6.69
N PHE A 444 2.76 24.86 -6.34
CA PHE A 444 3.05 23.48 -5.94
C PHE A 444 2.11 22.97 -4.85
N ARG A 445 1.81 23.80 -3.84
CA ARG A 445 0.92 23.42 -2.72
C ARG A 445 -0.52 23.20 -3.19
N SER A 446 -1.05 24.12 -4.00
CA SER A 446 -2.39 23.97 -4.58
C SER A 446 -2.47 22.73 -5.47
N THR A 447 -1.44 22.44 -6.28
CA THR A 447 -1.36 21.22 -7.10
C THR A 447 -1.43 19.97 -6.24
N VAL A 448 -0.62 19.89 -5.19
CA VAL A 448 -0.62 18.77 -4.24
C VAL A 448 -2.02 18.55 -3.65
N LEU A 449 -2.68 19.62 -3.20
CA LEU A 449 -3.99 19.51 -2.56
C LEU A 449 -5.12 19.14 -3.53
N LEU A 450 -5.10 19.67 -4.75
CA LEU A 450 -6.09 19.34 -5.78
C LEU A 450 -5.92 17.91 -6.27
N LEU A 451 -4.68 17.45 -6.46
CA LEU A 451 -4.39 16.05 -6.79
C LEU A 451 -4.75 15.12 -5.63
N MET A 452 -4.48 15.51 -4.37
CA MET A 452 -4.92 14.75 -3.20
C MET A 452 -6.44 14.67 -3.13
N ALA A 453 -7.14 15.77 -3.38
CA ALA A 453 -8.60 15.79 -3.43
C ALA A 453 -9.14 14.83 -4.52
N SER A 454 -8.52 14.83 -5.71
CA SER A 454 -8.88 13.90 -6.79
C SER A 454 -8.45 12.46 -6.51
N ALA A 455 -7.38 12.24 -5.74
CA ALA A 455 -6.88 10.92 -5.35
C ALA A 455 -7.73 10.25 -4.26
N LEU A 456 -8.49 11.04 -3.50
CA LEU A 456 -9.36 10.60 -2.41
C LEU A 456 -10.85 10.56 -2.81
N ASN A 457 -11.31 11.47 -3.66
CA ASN A 457 -12.69 11.50 -4.12
C ASN A 457 -12.89 10.51 -5.30
N GLY A 458 -13.40 9.31 -5.03
CA GLY A 458 -13.92 8.46 -6.10
C GLY A 458 -15.20 9.05 -6.69
N SER A 459 -15.26 9.25 -8.01
CA SER A 459 -16.53 9.59 -8.66
C SER A 459 -17.50 8.44 -8.42
N LEU A 460 -18.73 8.76 -7.98
CA LEU A 460 -19.79 7.78 -7.93
C LEU A 460 -19.95 7.17 -9.34
N PRO A 461 -19.83 5.84 -9.50
CA PRO A 461 -20.10 5.21 -10.77
C PRO A 461 -21.62 5.21 -10.93
N TRP A 462 -22.11 6.24 -11.64
CA TRP A 462 -23.33 6.35 -12.46
C TRP A 462 -23.79 7.81 -12.48
N SER A 463 -24.31 8.24 -13.62
CA SER A 463 -25.15 9.43 -13.73
C SER A 463 -26.42 9.21 -12.89
N VAL A 464 -26.49 9.89 -11.73
CA VAL A 464 -27.65 9.88 -10.80
C VAL A 464 -27.99 11.35 -10.45
N PRO A 465 -29.24 11.64 -10.05
CA PRO A 465 -29.96 12.90 -10.28
C PRO A 465 -29.35 14.13 -9.57
N ASP A 466 -29.78 15.32 -10.01
CA ASP A 466 -29.30 16.69 -9.70
C ASP A 466 -28.92 17.02 -8.23
N VAL A 467 -29.36 16.22 -7.25
CA VAL A 467 -29.01 16.40 -5.83
C VAL A 467 -27.59 15.89 -5.53
N VAL A 468 -27.15 14.80 -6.16
CA VAL A 468 -25.82 14.20 -5.91
C VAL A 468 -24.71 14.97 -6.62
N THR A 469 -24.99 15.52 -7.80
CA THR A 469 -24.08 16.42 -8.54
C THR A 469 -23.82 17.71 -7.76
N ASN A 470 -24.85 18.28 -7.11
CA ASN A 470 -24.71 19.46 -6.26
C ASN A 470 -23.84 19.21 -5.02
N ILE A 471 -23.96 18.03 -4.38
CA ILE A 471 -23.13 17.64 -3.22
C ILE A 471 -21.66 17.42 -3.63
N SER A 472 -21.42 16.77 -4.78
CA SER A 472 -20.07 16.55 -5.32
C SER A 472 -19.39 17.88 -5.69
N ASN A 473 -20.13 18.80 -6.31
CA ASN A 473 -19.64 20.14 -6.65
C ASN A 473 -19.35 20.99 -5.41
N ASP A 474 -20.19 20.89 -4.36
CA ASP A 474 -19.94 21.58 -3.10
C ASP A 474 -18.68 21.06 -2.38
N LEU A 475 -18.49 19.73 -2.33
CA LEU A 475 -17.28 19.13 -1.77
C LEU A 475 -16.02 19.61 -2.51
N ARG A 476 -16.02 19.53 -3.85
CA ARG A 476 -14.87 19.97 -4.64
C ARG A 476 -14.58 21.46 -4.42
N ARG A 477 -15.61 22.29 -4.30
CA ARG A 477 -15.48 23.71 -3.98
C ARG A 477 -14.86 23.95 -2.61
N ARG A 478 -15.26 23.17 -1.59
CA ARG A 478 -14.65 23.21 -0.24
C ARG A 478 -13.18 22.80 -0.26
N GLN A 479 -12.82 21.78 -1.05
CA GLN A 479 -11.43 21.34 -1.24
C GLN A 479 -10.58 22.39 -1.98
N GLN A 480 -11.12 23.03 -3.02
CA GLN A 480 -10.46 24.17 -3.69
C GLN A 480 -10.27 25.35 -2.72
N ARG A 481 -11.28 25.65 -1.90
CA ARG A 481 -11.20 26.70 -0.87
C ARG A 481 -10.10 26.39 0.16
N MET A 482 -9.92 25.11 0.52
CA MET A 482 -8.79 24.70 1.37
C MET A 482 -7.43 24.96 0.69
N ALA A 483 -7.31 24.71 -0.62
CA ALA A 483 -6.10 25.02 -1.37
C ALA A 483 -5.80 26.53 -1.45
N GLU A 484 -6.84 27.37 -1.54
CA GLU A 484 -6.72 28.84 -1.44
C GLU A 484 -6.23 29.26 -0.04
N ILE A 485 -6.80 28.69 1.02
CA ILE A 485 -6.41 28.96 2.41
C ILE A 485 -4.92 28.60 2.64
N THR A 486 -4.49 27.43 2.19
CA THR A 486 -3.10 26.98 2.31
C THR A 486 -2.13 27.95 1.60
N GLU A 487 -2.47 28.43 0.40
CA GLU A 487 -1.60 29.36 -0.33
C GLU A 487 -1.59 30.76 0.29
N MET A 488 -2.72 31.27 0.80
CA MET A 488 -2.74 32.54 1.54
C MET A 488 -1.89 32.49 2.81
N ILE A 489 -1.97 31.40 3.59
CA ILE A 489 -1.14 31.22 4.78
C ILE A 489 0.35 31.18 4.39
N HIS A 490 0.69 30.50 3.29
CA HIS A 490 2.06 30.49 2.78
C HIS A 490 2.55 31.88 2.37
N VAL A 491 1.75 32.63 1.60
CA VAL A 491 2.15 33.97 1.15
C VAL A 491 2.23 34.94 2.33
N ALA A 492 1.32 34.85 3.30
CA ALA A 492 1.41 35.62 4.52
C ALA A 492 2.71 35.34 5.29
N SER A 493 3.08 34.06 5.42
CA SER A 493 4.35 33.69 6.07
C SER A 493 5.55 34.21 5.28
N LEU A 494 5.52 34.23 3.95
CA LEU A 494 6.60 34.82 3.14
C LEU A 494 6.74 36.33 3.36
N LEU A 495 5.64 37.07 3.47
CA LEU A 495 5.66 38.50 3.75
C LEU A 495 6.25 38.78 5.14
N HIS A 496 5.88 37.97 6.14
CA HIS A 496 6.44 38.06 7.48
C HIS A 496 7.93 37.67 7.52
N ASP A 497 8.30 36.56 6.88
CA ASP A 497 9.69 36.10 6.76
C ASP A 497 10.57 37.14 6.07
N ASP A 498 10.09 37.80 5.00
CA ASP A 498 10.85 38.85 4.30
C ASP A 498 11.22 40.02 5.23
N VAL A 499 10.36 40.33 6.21
CA VAL A 499 10.63 41.36 7.24
C VAL A 499 11.58 40.84 8.32
N LEU A 500 11.46 39.57 8.72
CA LEU A 500 12.32 38.96 9.74
C LEU A 500 13.74 38.71 9.22
N ASP A 501 13.87 38.34 7.94
CA ASP A 501 15.13 38.03 7.26
C ASP A 501 15.82 39.28 6.66
N ASP A 502 15.22 40.48 6.77
CA ASP A 502 15.66 41.71 6.08
C ASP A 502 15.95 41.48 4.57
N ALA A 503 15.07 40.72 3.90
CA ALA A 503 15.29 40.30 2.52
C ALA A 503 15.07 41.47 1.54
N ASP A 504 16.00 41.70 0.60
CA ASP A 504 15.85 42.67 -0.50
C ASP A 504 15.08 42.09 -1.70
N THR A 505 15.15 40.76 -1.89
CA THR A 505 14.53 40.06 -3.03
C THR A 505 13.88 38.74 -2.63
N ARG A 506 12.81 38.38 -3.35
CA ARG A 506 12.07 37.12 -3.22
C ARG A 506 11.63 36.64 -4.60
N ARG A 507 11.90 35.37 -4.92
CA ARG A 507 11.58 34.76 -6.23
C ARG A 507 12.13 35.56 -7.43
N GLY A 508 13.30 36.20 -7.28
CA GLY A 508 13.93 37.00 -8.33
C GLY A 508 13.32 38.39 -8.55
N VAL A 509 12.31 38.80 -7.77
CA VAL A 509 11.77 40.16 -7.75
C VAL A 509 12.07 40.85 -6.41
N ALA A 510 11.90 42.16 -6.35
CA ALA A 510 12.10 42.91 -5.10
C ALA A 510 11.07 42.50 -4.05
N SER A 511 11.46 42.37 -2.79
CA SER A 511 10.55 42.00 -1.70
C SER A 511 9.62 43.17 -1.34
N VAL A 512 8.49 42.85 -0.70
CA VAL A 512 7.48 43.87 -0.33
C VAL A 512 8.00 44.79 0.78
N ASN A 513 8.77 44.27 1.73
CA ASN A 513 9.42 45.08 2.77
C ASN A 513 10.42 46.07 2.17
N TYR A 514 11.18 45.66 1.14
CA TYR A 514 12.08 46.56 0.42
C TYR A 514 11.32 47.64 -0.36
N CYS A 515 10.26 47.26 -1.08
CA CYS A 515 9.51 48.17 -1.94
C CYS A 515 8.59 49.12 -1.18
N MET A 516 7.97 48.65 -0.10
CA MET A 516 6.84 49.32 0.55
C MET A 516 6.98 49.44 2.09
N GLY A 517 8.08 48.94 2.65
CA GLY A 517 8.44 49.06 4.05
C GLY A 517 7.87 47.95 4.94
N ASN A 518 8.60 47.65 6.02
CA ASN A 518 8.29 46.56 6.96
C ASN A 518 6.87 46.66 7.52
N LYS A 519 6.40 47.87 7.87
CA LYS A 519 5.06 48.07 8.44
C LYS A 519 3.94 47.59 7.51
N LEU A 520 4.04 47.89 6.21
CA LEU A 520 3.02 47.51 5.26
C LEU A 520 3.09 46.01 4.94
N SER A 521 4.29 45.46 4.88
CA SER A 521 4.51 44.02 4.67
C SER A 521 3.93 43.17 5.80
N VAL A 522 4.13 43.57 7.06
CA VAL A 522 3.49 42.90 8.22
C VAL A 522 1.97 42.98 8.14
N LEU A 523 1.41 44.17 7.88
CA LEU A 523 -0.04 44.35 7.78
C LEU A 523 -0.64 43.57 6.60
N ALA A 524 0.07 43.44 5.48
CA ALA A 524 -0.36 42.64 4.34
C ALA A 524 -0.40 41.15 4.70
N GLY A 525 0.61 40.64 5.42
CA GLY A 525 0.59 39.28 5.94
C GLY A 525 -0.57 39.04 6.93
N ASP A 526 -0.79 39.94 7.87
CA ASP A 526 -1.89 39.87 8.84
C ASP A 526 -3.25 39.89 8.15
N PHE A 527 -3.38 40.72 7.11
CA PHE A 527 -4.58 40.81 6.30
C PHE A 527 -4.88 39.49 5.57
N LEU A 528 -3.87 38.89 4.94
CA LEU A 528 -4.01 37.59 4.27
C LEU A 528 -4.38 36.47 5.25
N LEU A 529 -3.77 36.43 6.45
CA LEU A 529 -4.15 35.49 7.50
C LEU A 529 -5.61 35.69 7.95
N SER A 530 -6.04 36.95 8.10
CA SER A 530 -7.43 37.28 8.43
C SER A 530 -8.41 36.77 7.36
N ARG A 531 -8.11 37.00 6.07
CA ARG A 531 -8.89 36.47 4.94
C ARG A 531 -8.91 34.95 4.93
N ALA A 532 -7.79 34.30 5.22
CA ALA A 532 -7.70 32.85 5.36
C ALA A 532 -8.60 32.32 6.49
N CYS A 533 -8.63 32.97 7.65
CA CYS A 533 -9.51 32.62 8.77
C CYS A 533 -10.99 32.74 8.42
N VAL A 534 -11.40 33.80 7.72
CA VAL A 534 -12.79 33.97 7.25
C VAL A 534 -13.18 32.86 6.28
N ALA A 535 -12.30 32.55 5.32
CA ALA A 535 -12.52 31.46 4.38
C ALA A 535 -12.55 30.09 5.07
N LEU A 536 -11.69 29.87 6.05
CA LEU A 536 -11.63 28.64 6.84
C LEU A 536 -12.92 28.41 7.63
N ALA A 537 -13.47 29.45 8.26
CA ALA A 537 -14.75 29.37 8.95
C ALA A 537 -15.90 28.96 8.02
N SER A 538 -15.85 29.35 6.74
CA SER A 538 -16.85 28.97 5.74
C SER A 538 -16.84 27.48 5.36
N LEU A 539 -15.77 26.75 5.67
CA LEU A 539 -15.69 25.30 5.44
C LEU A 539 -16.56 24.49 6.41
N ASN A 540 -16.99 25.09 7.52
CA ASN A 540 -17.87 24.51 8.54
C ASN A 540 -17.43 23.13 9.06
N ASN A 541 -16.13 22.95 9.27
CA ASN A 541 -15.55 21.73 9.84
C ASN A 541 -14.54 22.10 10.93
N ILE A 542 -14.86 21.79 12.19
CA ILE A 542 -14.07 22.20 13.37
C ILE A 542 -12.69 21.53 13.43
N GLU A 543 -12.57 20.30 12.93
CA GLU A 543 -11.30 19.59 12.89
C GLU A 543 -10.36 20.24 11.89
N VAL A 544 -10.88 20.62 10.70
CA VAL A 544 -10.11 21.38 9.70
C VAL A 544 -9.66 22.72 10.26
N VAL A 545 -10.53 23.45 10.97
CA VAL A 545 -10.18 24.71 11.66
C VAL A 545 -9.04 24.48 12.66
N THR A 546 -9.12 23.40 13.44
CA THR A 546 -8.10 23.05 14.44
C THR A 546 -6.76 22.74 13.77
N LEU A 547 -6.76 21.94 12.69
CA LEU A 547 -5.55 21.63 11.93
C LEU A 547 -4.90 22.90 11.36
N THR A 548 -5.68 23.83 10.81
CA THR A 548 -5.14 25.08 10.28
C THR A 548 -4.61 26.00 11.38
N ALA A 549 -5.25 26.05 12.56
CA ALA A 549 -4.70 26.77 13.70
C ALA A 549 -3.34 26.18 14.15
N THR A 550 -3.22 24.86 14.19
CA THR A 550 -1.95 24.17 14.48
C THR A 550 -0.87 24.48 13.44
N ILE A 551 -1.22 24.66 12.17
CA ILE A 551 -0.27 25.09 11.14
C ILE A 551 0.32 26.47 11.49
N ILE A 552 -0.52 27.44 11.84
CA ILE A 552 -0.08 28.80 12.20
C ILE A 552 0.82 28.76 13.44
N GLU A 553 0.44 27.99 14.47
CA GLU A 553 1.28 27.75 15.64
C GLU A 553 2.64 27.15 15.27
N HIS A 554 2.65 26.13 14.41
CA HIS A 554 3.88 25.50 13.93
C HIS A 554 4.75 26.49 13.16
N LEU A 555 4.21 27.34 12.28
CA LEU A 555 5.00 28.33 11.54
C LEU A 555 5.73 29.30 12.49
N VAL A 556 5.01 29.87 13.46
CA VAL A 556 5.60 30.75 14.49
C VAL A 556 6.63 29.99 15.34
N THR A 557 6.32 28.74 15.71
CA THR A 557 7.25 27.90 16.49
C THR A 557 8.51 27.56 15.70
N GLY A 558 8.39 27.27 14.41
CA GLY A 558 9.53 26.99 13.52
C GLY A 558 10.45 28.21 13.40
N GLU A 559 9.87 29.40 13.28
CA GLU A 559 10.64 30.64 13.18
C GLU A 559 11.33 30.99 14.51
N THR A 560 10.63 30.84 15.62
CA THR A 560 11.24 31.05 16.95
C THR A 560 12.36 30.05 17.26
N ILE A 561 12.23 28.79 16.85
CA ILE A 561 13.33 27.81 16.94
C ILE A 561 14.54 28.32 16.15
N GLN A 562 14.35 28.83 14.93
CA GLN A 562 15.44 29.37 14.12
C GLN A 562 16.14 30.55 14.81
N MET A 563 15.37 31.51 15.32
CA MET A 563 15.89 32.71 15.97
C MET A 563 16.59 32.43 17.32
N ALA A 564 16.04 31.51 18.12
CA ALA A 564 16.48 31.26 19.50
C ALA A 564 17.52 30.12 19.64
N SER A 565 17.89 29.45 18.54
CA SER A 565 18.80 28.30 18.59
C SER A 565 20.21 28.69 19.04
N THR A 566 20.67 28.06 20.11
CA THR A 566 22.08 28.08 20.57
C THR A 566 22.99 27.42 19.52
N PRO A 567 24.29 27.74 19.49
CA PRO A 567 25.22 27.12 18.54
C PRO A 567 25.24 25.58 18.61
N GLU A 568 25.10 25.00 19.80
CA GLU A 568 24.98 23.55 20.02
C GLU A 568 23.71 22.99 19.37
N GLN A 569 22.57 23.66 19.55
CA GLN A 569 21.31 23.27 18.93
C GLN A 569 21.34 23.41 17.42
N ARG A 570 22.06 24.41 16.88
CA ARG A 570 22.27 24.57 15.43
C ARG A 570 23.06 23.41 14.81
N CYS A 571 23.81 22.64 15.60
CA CYS A 571 24.54 21.46 15.16
C CYS A 571 23.75 20.15 15.30
N SER A 572 22.48 20.19 15.72
CA SER A 572 21.65 19.00 15.93
C SER A 572 20.76 18.70 14.72
N MET A 573 20.91 17.49 14.17
CA MET A 573 20.03 17.00 13.10
C MET A 573 18.56 16.94 13.54
N ASP A 574 18.28 16.53 14.78
CA ASP A 574 16.92 16.47 15.30
C ASP A 574 16.25 17.85 15.38
N GLN A 575 17.00 18.87 15.83
CA GLN A 575 16.50 20.26 15.85
C GLN A 575 16.26 20.79 14.44
N TYR A 576 17.17 20.50 13.51
CA TYR A 576 17.00 20.84 12.10
C TYR A 576 15.73 20.19 11.53
N MET A 577 15.54 18.88 11.71
CA MET A 577 14.36 18.17 11.21
C MET A 577 13.06 18.69 11.82
N LYS A 578 13.07 19.03 13.11
CA LYS A 578 11.93 19.64 13.79
C LYS A 578 11.59 21.02 13.23
N LYS A 579 12.59 21.89 13.05
CA LYS A 579 12.44 23.22 12.43
C LYS A 579 11.87 23.09 11.02
N THR A 580 12.47 22.22 10.21
CA THR A 580 12.07 21.96 8.81
C THR A 580 10.65 21.43 8.72
N PHE A 581 10.24 20.55 9.65
CA PHE A 581 8.86 20.12 9.74
C PHE A 581 7.91 21.30 10.04
N TYR A 582 8.21 22.12 11.04
CA TYR A 582 7.34 23.23 11.45
C TYR A 582 7.24 24.35 10.41
N LYS A 583 8.35 24.76 9.80
CA LYS A 583 8.39 25.86 8.83
C LYS A 583 7.84 25.48 7.45
N THR A 584 7.99 24.22 7.04
CA THR A 584 7.66 23.80 5.66
C THR A 584 6.66 22.64 5.63
N ALA A 585 6.99 21.49 6.21
CA ALA A 585 6.22 20.26 5.98
C ALA A 585 4.85 20.24 6.67
N SER A 586 4.71 20.92 7.82
CA SER A 586 3.49 21.00 8.61
C SER A 586 2.32 21.58 7.82
N LEU A 587 2.57 22.64 7.04
CA LEU A 587 1.55 23.27 6.21
C LEU A 587 0.98 22.28 5.19
N ILE A 588 1.85 21.54 4.48
CA ILE A 588 1.43 20.56 3.47
C ILE A 588 0.76 19.36 4.13
N ALA A 589 1.35 18.81 5.19
CA ALA A 589 0.83 17.64 5.92
C ALA A 589 -0.59 17.85 6.44
N ASN A 590 -0.80 18.93 7.20
CA ASN A 590 -2.11 19.23 7.79
C ASN A 590 -3.12 19.66 6.73
N SER A 591 -2.69 20.31 5.63
CA SER A 591 -3.59 20.64 4.53
C SER A 591 -4.04 19.39 3.76
N CYS A 592 -3.16 18.43 3.49
CA CYS A 592 -3.54 17.15 2.90
C CYS A 592 -4.51 16.37 3.81
N LYS A 593 -4.26 16.38 5.13
CA LYS A 593 -5.19 15.82 6.12
C LYS A 593 -6.55 16.51 6.08
N ALA A 594 -6.57 17.84 6.01
CA ALA A 594 -7.80 18.62 5.91
C ALA A 594 -8.61 18.28 4.66
N ILE A 595 -7.96 18.06 3.50
CA ILE A 595 -8.62 17.61 2.26
C ILE A 595 -9.34 16.27 2.46
N ALA A 596 -8.72 15.34 3.17
CA ALA A 596 -9.32 14.04 3.50
C ALA A 596 -10.52 14.19 4.45
N LEU A 597 -10.39 15.02 5.49
CA LEU A 597 -11.48 15.27 6.45
C LEU A 597 -12.67 15.99 5.81
N LEU A 598 -12.44 16.92 4.86
CA LEU A 598 -13.53 17.57 4.12
C LEU A 598 -14.33 16.58 3.27
N ALA A 599 -13.69 15.49 2.82
CA ALA A 599 -14.30 14.41 2.06
C ALA A 599 -14.85 13.28 2.94
N ASP A 600 -14.97 13.50 4.26
CA ASP A 600 -15.45 12.53 5.25
C ASP A 600 -14.71 11.18 5.18
N GLN A 601 -13.41 11.20 4.85
CA GLN A 601 -12.56 10.02 4.83
C GLN A 601 -12.27 9.55 6.26
N SER A 602 -11.92 8.27 6.40
CA SER A 602 -11.54 7.70 7.70
C SER A 602 -10.27 8.35 8.26
N ASN A 603 -10.08 8.26 9.58
CA ASN A 603 -8.89 8.80 10.24
C ASN A 603 -7.60 8.18 9.69
N GLU A 604 -7.63 6.91 9.29
CA GLU A 604 -6.50 6.21 8.69
C GLU A 604 -6.12 6.82 7.35
N VAL A 605 -7.10 7.06 6.47
CA VAL A 605 -6.88 7.72 5.17
C VAL A 605 -6.40 9.16 5.36
N ALA A 606 -6.98 9.88 6.32
CA ALA A 606 -6.53 11.23 6.67
C ALA A 606 -5.08 11.24 7.18
N MET A 607 -4.67 10.22 7.94
CA MET A 607 -3.28 10.05 8.37
C MET A 607 -2.34 9.65 7.24
N VAL A 608 -2.79 8.87 6.25
CA VAL A 608 -2.02 8.61 5.03
C VAL A 608 -1.79 9.90 4.24
N ALA A 609 -2.82 10.72 4.05
CA ALA A 609 -2.70 12.03 3.41
C ALA A 609 -1.76 12.97 4.18
N TYR A 610 -1.82 12.95 5.52
CA TYR A 610 -0.89 13.66 6.39
C TYR A 610 0.55 13.20 6.18
N ASN A 611 0.79 11.88 6.18
CA ASN A 611 2.12 11.29 6.03
C ASN A 611 2.71 11.57 4.65
N TYR A 612 1.89 11.56 3.59
CA TYR A 612 2.31 12.02 2.27
C TYR A 612 2.79 13.47 2.32
N GLY A 613 1.96 14.39 2.81
CA GLY A 613 2.30 15.81 2.86
C GLY A 613 3.52 16.11 3.75
N ARG A 614 3.65 15.39 4.88
CA ARG A 614 4.80 15.48 5.79
C ARG A 614 6.08 15.10 5.07
N ASN A 615 6.13 13.92 4.48
CA ASN A 615 7.35 13.41 3.88
C ASN A 615 7.70 14.17 2.58
N LEU A 616 6.71 14.53 1.76
CA LEU A 616 6.92 15.39 0.59
C LEU A 616 7.49 16.75 0.98
N GLY A 617 6.96 17.37 2.04
CA GLY A 617 7.44 18.66 2.53
C GLY A 617 8.86 18.62 3.09
N LEU A 618 9.22 17.54 3.80
CA LEU A 618 10.59 17.33 4.29
C LEU A 618 11.57 17.13 3.13
N ALA A 619 11.24 16.27 2.17
CA ALA A 619 12.04 16.07 0.96
C ALA A 619 12.21 17.39 0.17
N PHE A 620 11.13 18.17 0.04
CA PHE A 620 11.16 19.47 -0.63
C PHE A 620 12.13 20.44 0.03
N GLN A 621 12.19 20.52 1.36
CA GLN A 621 13.12 21.43 2.03
C GLN A 621 14.56 20.92 1.92
N LEU A 622 14.81 19.62 2.13
CA LEU A 622 16.15 19.03 2.03
C LEU A 622 16.80 19.30 0.66
N ILE A 623 16.03 19.16 -0.43
CA ILE A 623 16.53 19.49 -1.77
C ILE A 623 16.76 21.00 -1.94
N ASP A 624 16.00 21.87 -1.27
CA ASP A 624 16.20 23.33 -1.37
C ASP A 624 17.54 23.73 -0.75
N ASP A 625 17.80 23.16 0.42
CA ASP A 625 19.05 23.33 1.15
C ASP A 625 20.24 22.81 0.33
N ILE A 626 20.10 21.68 -0.40
CA ILE A 626 21.13 21.17 -1.32
C ILE A 626 21.35 22.11 -2.50
N LEU A 627 20.27 22.66 -3.07
CA LEU A 627 20.34 23.58 -4.21
C LEU A 627 20.96 24.93 -3.84
N ASP A 628 20.94 25.34 -2.56
CA ASP A 628 21.66 26.54 -2.10
C ASP A 628 23.18 26.40 -2.25
N PHE A 629 23.72 25.18 -2.13
CA PHE A 629 25.16 24.88 -2.32
C PHE A 629 25.54 24.49 -3.75
N THR A 630 24.62 23.86 -4.50
CA THR A 630 24.94 23.25 -5.81
C THR A 630 24.46 24.08 -7.00
N GLY A 631 23.56 25.05 -6.81
CA GLY A 631 23.02 25.89 -7.88
C GLY A 631 24.05 26.85 -8.48
N THR A 632 23.88 27.19 -9.76
CA THR A 632 24.71 28.21 -10.42
C THR A 632 24.17 29.61 -10.13
N SER A 633 25.05 30.61 -10.05
CA SER A 633 24.71 31.99 -9.65
C SER A 633 23.66 32.71 -10.51
N ALA A 634 23.32 32.16 -11.69
CA ALA A 634 22.30 32.71 -12.59
C ALA A 634 20.87 32.16 -12.37
N SER A 635 20.71 31.00 -11.74
CA SER A 635 19.39 30.37 -11.47
C SER A 635 18.90 30.54 -10.03
N LEU A 636 19.75 31.06 -9.16
CA LEU A 636 19.51 31.27 -7.74
C LEU A 636 18.81 32.63 -7.52
N GLY A 637 17.48 32.62 -7.44
CA GLY A 637 16.65 33.82 -7.19
C GLY A 637 16.86 34.51 -5.82
N LYS A 638 17.68 33.92 -4.94
CA LYS A 638 18.42 34.54 -3.82
C LYS A 638 19.89 34.19 -4.06
N GLY A 639 20.84 35.09 -3.79
CA GLY A 639 22.26 34.84 -4.08
C GLY A 639 22.75 33.48 -3.55
N SER A 640 23.54 32.75 -4.34
CA SER A 640 24.14 31.46 -3.94
C SER A 640 24.74 31.53 -2.54
N LEU A 641 24.55 30.44 -1.76
CA LEU A 641 25.04 30.31 -0.38
C LEU A 641 24.34 31.27 0.58
N SER A 642 23.07 31.60 0.32
CA SER A 642 22.34 32.57 1.14
C SER A 642 22.16 32.06 2.56
N ASP A 643 21.81 30.79 2.75
CA ASP A 643 21.48 30.26 4.08
C ASP A 643 22.71 30.26 4.99
N ILE A 644 23.85 29.74 4.48
CA ILE A 644 25.10 29.70 5.25
C ILE A 644 25.63 31.10 5.58
N ARG A 645 25.46 32.09 4.69
CA ARG A 645 25.86 33.49 4.94
C ARG A 645 25.04 34.17 6.03
N HIS A 646 23.76 33.81 6.16
CA HIS A 646 22.90 34.27 7.25
C HIS A 646 23.02 33.40 8.51
N GLY A 647 23.98 32.46 8.55
CA GLY A 647 24.24 31.60 9.70
C GLY A 647 23.22 30.47 9.89
N ILE A 648 22.42 30.18 8.87
CA ILE A 648 21.45 29.08 8.88
C ILE A 648 22.19 27.79 8.49
N ILE A 649 22.24 26.84 9.43
CA ILE A 649 22.88 25.54 9.22
C ILE A 649 21.85 24.54 8.72
N THR A 650 22.17 23.87 7.63
CA THR A 650 21.29 22.93 6.93
C THR A 650 21.90 21.53 6.84
N ALA A 651 21.12 20.54 6.43
CA ALA A 651 21.51 19.13 6.43
C ALA A 651 22.89 18.83 5.79
N PRO A 652 23.29 19.41 4.64
CA PRO A 652 24.60 19.15 4.06
C PRO A 652 25.77 19.49 5.01
N ILE A 653 25.69 20.63 5.71
CA ILE A 653 26.72 21.04 6.68
C ILE A 653 26.64 20.19 7.95
N LEU A 654 25.44 19.83 8.41
CA LEU A 654 25.28 18.96 9.59
C LEU A 654 25.91 17.59 9.38
N PHE A 655 25.73 16.98 8.20
CA PHE A 655 26.41 15.73 7.87
C PHE A 655 27.92 15.92 7.70
N ALA A 656 28.37 17.05 7.14
CA ALA A 656 29.80 17.36 7.07
C ALA A 656 30.43 17.50 8.45
N VAL A 657 29.71 18.04 9.44
CA VAL A 657 30.16 18.16 10.85
C VAL A 657 30.43 16.80 11.49
N GLU A 658 29.69 15.75 11.11
CA GLU A 658 29.93 14.39 11.62
C GLU A 658 31.27 13.82 11.14
N GLU A 659 31.68 14.13 9.90
CA GLU A 659 32.96 13.70 9.31
C GLU A 659 34.13 14.60 9.70
N PHE A 660 33.86 15.91 9.82
CA PHE A 660 34.83 16.94 10.16
C PHE A 660 34.37 17.73 11.39
N PRO A 661 34.56 17.21 12.62
CA PRO A 661 34.11 17.86 13.85
C PRO A 661 34.66 19.28 14.05
N GLN A 662 35.77 19.64 13.39
CA GLN A 662 36.34 20.99 13.40
C GLN A 662 35.38 22.04 12.82
N LEU A 663 34.41 21.63 11.99
CA LEU A 663 33.35 22.50 11.50
C LEU A 663 32.48 23.07 12.64
N ARG A 664 32.39 22.41 13.80
CA ARG A 664 31.61 22.93 14.95
C ARG A 664 32.15 24.26 15.46
N GLU A 665 33.47 24.37 15.56
CA GLU A 665 34.12 25.62 15.97
C GLU A 665 33.89 26.74 14.96
N ILE A 666 33.74 26.41 13.68
CA ILE A 666 33.41 27.37 12.62
C ILE A 666 31.95 27.84 12.77
N ILE A 667 31.02 26.91 13.01
CA ILE A 667 29.61 27.22 13.28
C ILE A 667 29.46 28.10 14.53
N TYR A 668 30.23 27.84 15.58
CA TYR A 668 30.20 28.60 16.84
C TYR A 668 30.70 30.03 16.71
N ARG A 669 31.58 30.29 15.75
CA ARG A 669 32.11 31.64 15.48
C ARG A 669 31.18 32.52 14.65
N SER A 670 30.03 31.98 14.21
CA SER A 670 29.08 32.63 13.29
C SER A 670 29.68 32.86 11.89
N PHE A 671 28.86 32.77 10.85
CA PHE A 671 29.28 32.92 9.45
C PHE A 671 29.36 34.39 8.99
N GLU A 672 29.55 35.32 9.93
CA GLU A 672 29.70 36.76 9.65
C GLU A 672 31.00 37.09 8.89
N ASP A 673 32.05 36.28 9.08
CA ASP A 673 33.31 36.42 8.34
C ASP A 673 33.29 35.51 7.08
N PRO A 674 33.45 36.08 5.87
CA PRO A 674 33.53 35.31 4.62
C PRO A 674 34.59 34.20 4.62
N VAL A 675 35.66 34.33 5.43
CA VAL A 675 36.69 33.30 5.57
C VAL A 675 36.11 32.01 6.18
N TYR A 676 35.22 32.12 7.17
CA TYR A 676 34.58 30.95 7.79
C TYR A 676 33.57 30.28 6.84
N VAL A 677 32.87 31.07 6.01
CA VAL A 677 32.01 30.54 4.94
C VAL A 677 32.84 29.72 3.97
N GLN A 678 33.94 30.27 3.45
CA GLN A 678 34.80 29.56 2.51
C GLN A 678 35.39 28.28 3.12
N LEU A 679 35.84 28.35 4.38
CA LEU A 679 36.38 27.19 5.07
C LEU A 679 35.33 26.09 5.25
N ALA A 680 34.08 26.44 5.57
CA ALA A 680 33.00 25.46 5.66
C ALA A 680 32.67 24.82 4.31
N LEU A 681 32.73 25.58 3.22
CA LEU A 681 32.54 25.03 1.86
C LEU A 681 33.69 24.11 1.45
N ASP A 682 34.92 24.43 1.82
CA ASP A 682 36.08 23.57 1.56
C ASP A 682 35.97 22.23 2.30
N TYR A 683 35.44 22.23 3.53
CA TYR A 683 35.15 21.00 4.27
C TYR A 683 33.96 20.25 3.68
N LEU A 684 32.87 20.97 3.33
CA LEU A 684 31.71 20.37 2.68
C LEU A 684 32.11 19.63 1.39
N GLY A 685 32.96 20.26 0.56
CA GLY A 685 33.48 19.66 -0.68
C GLY A 685 34.41 18.46 -0.49
N LYS A 686 34.94 18.25 0.73
CA LYS A 686 35.73 17.05 1.10
C LYS A 686 34.88 15.98 1.81
N SER A 687 33.64 16.31 2.17
CA SER A 687 32.74 15.44 2.93
C SER A 687 31.72 14.74 2.04
N SER A 688 31.03 13.75 2.61
CA SER A 688 29.83 13.17 2.00
C SER A 688 28.54 13.93 2.34
N GLY A 689 28.63 15.15 2.89
CA GLY A 689 27.48 15.88 3.42
C GLY A 689 26.34 16.13 2.41
N ILE A 690 26.66 16.55 1.18
CA ILE A 690 25.67 16.74 0.10
C ILE A 690 25.05 15.39 -0.31
N GLN A 691 25.86 14.34 -0.42
CA GLN A 691 25.39 13.01 -0.78
C GLN A 691 24.40 12.48 0.28
N ARG A 692 24.77 12.53 1.57
CA ARG A 692 23.92 12.05 2.68
C ARG A 692 22.64 12.86 2.82
N ALA A 693 22.68 14.18 2.60
CA ALA A 693 21.47 15.00 2.54
C ALA A 693 20.55 14.60 1.37
N THR A 694 21.13 14.24 0.22
CA THR A 694 20.39 13.76 -0.95
C THR A 694 19.74 12.40 -0.65
N GLU A 695 20.46 11.48 -0.02
CA GLU A 695 19.95 10.17 0.41
C GLU A 695 18.77 10.32 1.38
N LEU A 696 18.87 11.22 2.36
CA LEU A 696 17.76 11.51 3.29
C LEU A 696 16.55 12.13 2.58
N ALA A 697 16.77 13.00 1.59
CA ALA A 697 15.68 13.56 0.79
C ALA A 697 14.97 12.47 -0.03
N ILE A 698 15.73 11.53 -0.61
CA ILE A 698 15.22 10.37 -1.33
C ILE A 698 14.41 9.46 -0.40
N GLU A 699 14.89 9.21 0.81
CA GLU A 699 14.17 8.42 1.82
C GLU A 699 12.79 9.03 2.10
N HIS A 700 12.72 10.34 2.38
CA HIS A 700 11.44 11.01 2.57
C HIS A 700 10.57 11.00 1.31
N ALA A 701 11.12 11.20 0.11
CA ALA A 701 10.35 11.11 -1.13
C ALA A 701 9.75 9.71 -1.35
N ASN A 702 10.49 8.65 -1.01
CA ASN A 702 10.02 7.27 -1.05
C ASN A 702 8.93 7.02 -0.01
N LEU A 703 9.10 7.49 1.22
CA LEU A 703 8.05 7.41 2.26
C LEU A 703 6.77 8.15 1.85
N ALA A 704 6.88 9.27 1.13
CA ALA A 704 5.72 9.95 0.56
C ALA A 704 5.06 9.09 -0.52
N ALA A 705 5.82 8.55 -1.47
CA ALA A 705 5.28 7.67 -2.52
C ALA A 705 4.56 6.44 -1.91
N SER A 706 5.20 5.76 -0.95
CA SER A 706 4.61 4.63 -0.24
C SER A 706 3.33 4.99 0.52
N ALA A 707 3.22 6.22 1.04
CA ALA A 707 1.96 6.69 1.62
C ALA A 707 0.83 6.70 0.57
N ILE A 708 1.07 7.21 -0.65
CA ILE A 708 0.06 7.14 -1.72
C ILE A 708 -0.26 5.70 -2.11
N ASP A 709 0.74 4.83 -2.20
CA ASP A 709 0.56 3.41 -2.55
C ASP A 709 -0.25 2.65 -1.50
N SER A 710 -0.23 3.10 -0.24
CA SER A 710 -1.05 2.56 0.86
C SER A 710 -2.51 3.04 0.87
N LEU A 711 -2.89 4.00 0.00
CA LEU A 711 -4.28 4.40 -0.12
C LEU A 711 -5.14 3.25 -0.69
N PRO A 712 -6.40 3.08 -0.24
CA PRO A 712 -7.28 2.00 -0.72
C PRO A 712 -7.40 2.02 -2.25
N GLN A 713 -7.23 0.87 -2.91
CA GLN A 713 -7.24 0.75 -4.37
C GLN A 713 -8.54 1.32 -4.98
N SER A 714 -8.41 2.05 -6.08
CA SER A 714 -9.52 2.68 -6.80
C SER A 714 -9.48 2.27 -8.27
N VAL A 715 -10.66 2.11 -8.89
CA VAL A 715 -10.78 1.85 -10.34
C VAL A 715 -11.07 3.12 -11.14
N ASP A 716 -11.30 4.25 -10.47
CA ASP A 716 -11.57 5.51 -11.14
C ASP A 716 -10.27 5.98 -11.81
N ALA A 717 -10.29 6.07 -13.14
CA ALA A 717 -9.14 6.48 -13.93
C ALA A 717 -8.59 7.85 -13.50
N ASN A 718 -9.45 8.79 -13.07
CA ASN A 718 -9.01 10.08 -12.57
C ASN A 718 -8.33 9.95 -11.20
N VAL A 719 -8.82 9.06 -10.34
CA VAL A 719 -8.17 8.76 -9.05
C VAL A 719 -6.81 8.13 -9.27
N ILE A 720 -6.71 7.12 -10.13
CA ILE A 720 -5.45 6.44 -10.46
C ILE A 720 -4.45 7.44 -11.03
N LYS A 721 -4.88 8.25 -12.01
CA LYS A 721 -4.06 9.29 -12.65
C LYS A 721 -3.58 10.33 -11.63
N SER A 722 -4.44 10.74 -10.71
CA SER A 722 -4.10 11.72 -9.66
C SER A 722 -3.13 11.14 -8.63
N ARG A 723 -3.31 9.88 -8.23
CA ARG A 723 -2.37 9.17 -7.34
C ARG A 723 -1.00 9.01 -7.99
N ARG A 724 -0.97 8.62 -9.27
CA ARG A 724 0.27 8.56 -10.03
C ARG A 724 0.94 9.92 -10.09
N ALA A 725 0.20 10.99 -10.36
CA ALA A 725 0.73 12.34 -10.36
C ALA A 725 1.28 12.76 -8.97
N LEU A 726 0.67 12.34 -7.87
CA LEU A 726 1.21 12.56 -6.52
C LEU A 726 2.53 11.82 -6.28
N VAL A 727 2.69 10.61 -6.83
CA VAL A 727 3.96 9.85 -6.82
C VAL A 727 4.99 10.54 -7.72
N ASP A 728 4.60 10.96 -8.93
CA ASP A 728 5.49 11.67 -9.85
C ASP A 728 5.97 13.00 -9.27
N LEU A 729 5.14 13.68 -8.46
CA LEU A 729 5.56 14.86 -7.72
C LEU A 729 6.69 14.58 -6.72
N THR A 730 6.77 13.38 -6.14
CA THR A 730 7.91 13.05 -5.25
C THR A 730 9.20 13.02 -6.07
N HIS A 731 9.18 12.42 -7.26
CA HIS A 731 10.32 12.40 -8.19
C HIS A 731 10.69 13.80 -8.71
N ILE A 732 9.69 14.62 -9.07
CA ILE A 732 9.90 16.02 -9.49
C ILE A 732 10.61 16.80 -8.38
N VAL A 733 10.24 16.58 -7.11
CA VAL A 733 10.90 17.24 -5.98
C VAL A 733 12.38 16.89 -5.89
N ILE A 734 12.76 15.61 -6.05
CA ILE A 734 14.17 15.17 -5.94
C ILE A 734 15.01 15.62 -7.14
N THR A 735 14.41 15.69 -8.32
CA THR A 735 15.11 15.98 -9.59
C THR A 735 15.05 17.45 -10.00
N ARG A 736 14.39 18.29 -9.20
CA ARG A 736 14.21 19.70 -9.56
C ARG A 736 15.54 20.43 -9.65
N THR A 737 15.60 21.33 -10.62
CA THR A 737 16.62 22.35 -10.72
C THR A 737 16.01 23.70 -10.38
N LYS A 738 16.80 24.62 -9.80
CA LYS A 738 16.36 26.00 -9.53
C LYS A 738 16.12 26.76 -10.83
#